data_AF-A0A969FJX4-F1
#
_entry.id   AF-A0A969FJX4-F1
#
_cell.length_a   1.000
_cell.length_b   1.000
_cell.length_c   1.000
_cell.angle_alpha   90.00
_cell.angle_beta   90.00
_cell.angle_gamma   90.00
#
_symmetry.space_group_name_H-M   'P 1'
#
loop_
_entity.id
_entity.type
_entity.pdbx_description
1 polymer ?
#
loop_
_entity_poly.entity_id
_entity_poly.type
_entity_poly.pdbx_seq_one_letter_code
_entity_poly.pdbx_strand_id
1 'polypeptide(L)'
;MGRGRGSDISLSADNVTIRDGGFLSSTTFASGSGGDTTIAARDQFDITGTNGDTSLSVIFSDSAGTGTAGNITIAASQVRVTDGAQLTARSQRTGRGGNIRIDAADRVELSGFVRQGGAPFVANISRDSFPSGLFVLVDKGAVGDGGSIEITARSLDILGGAQLLAYTDGSGNAGNVTLRTTDNVSVVGTSPNGLTRSNISAIIRPLASGNGGQLTIETRRLDVLDTAFISVTSFGNGRGGSLNVTADHVTIRGASTTNELIFGGIFAEVRSPDRISALGLTGEATGDGGNVTVNARDRIQILDGGHISVLTDTTGNAGDLTVRAAEIEIAGVVEIPTAVSTNQPFNRATISAGAEELGRGGTVLIETDRLVVRDGGRITVGTEGSGNAGDLTVIARESALIEGRRITTNSLTLLPSTISASSKNTAISPASGNAGSLNLTVGDLTVRDGGQISVSSDNQGSTGDLQIQAETIAVLDAGRITAESVIGDRGNIRITADTVQLQRNGRIDANAIREATGGNVSIEAETIATLKASNISANAIAGSGGQIRIQTSGLFLAADSTIEASSQFGVNGIVEIDTPDLQNAAGIVDLNADPFDPDRLIADACSATMQGGRFTNIGRDGFPENTVSAQRETFSMVTPQGLTGSPQMIGYHREPDSQIPHDQPEIIEAEGWQRNASGEMVLAASSSYARLNSNHGCHEFLGRREP
;
A
#
# COMPACT_ATOMS: atom_id res chain seq x y z
N MET A 1 -41.66 -0.38 -36.76
CA MET A 1 -40.49 -1.21 -36.36
C MET A 1 -40.56 -2.51 -37.12
N GLY A 2 -39.48 -2.92 -37.81
CA GLY A 2 -39.42 -4.19 -38.56
C GLY A 2 -38.52 -5.21 -37.85
N ARG A 3 -38.61 -6.50 -38.21
CA ARG A 3 -37.79 -7.59 -37.64
C ARG A 3 -36.40 -7.79 -38.30
N GLY A 4 -36.07 -7.00 -39.32
CA GLY A 4 -34.78 -7.09 -40.02
C GLY A 4 -33.62 -6.42 -39.27
N ARG A 5 -32.39 -6.67 -39.73
CA ARG A 5 -31.17 -5.96 -39.27
C ARG A 5 -31.32 -4.45 -39.45
N GLY A 6 -30.71 -3.67 -38.56
CA GLY A 6 -30.54 -2.23 -38.74
C GLY A 6 -29.72 -1.90 -39.99
N SER A 7 -29.85 -0.67 -40.48
CA SER A 7 -28.99 -0.19 -41.57
C SER A 7 -27.66 0.30 -41.00
N ASP A 8 -26.58 -0.02 -41.70
CA ASP A 8 -25.22 0.36 -41.30
C ASP A 8 -24.95 1.83 -41.64
N ILE A 9 -24.17 2.51 -40.80
CA ILE A 9 -23.74 3.89 -41.00
C ILE A 9 -22.26 3.86 -41.37
N SER A 10 -21.89 4.57 -42.44
CA SER A 10 -20.49 4.73 -42.85
C SER A 10 -20.20 6.21 -43.14
N LEU A 11 -19.19 6.75 -42.46
CA LEU A 11 -18.68 8.11 -42.67
C LEU A 11 -17.19 8.04 -43.02
N SER A 12 -16.76 8.79 -44.03
CA SER A 12 -15.35 8.99 -44.32
C SER A 12 -15.07 10.40 -44.82
N ALA A 13 -14.02 11.02 -44.26
CA ALA A 13 -13.58 12.39 -44.52
C ALA A 13 -12.14 12.57 -44.02
N ASP A 14 -11.52 13.73 -44.26
CA ASP A 14 -10.28 14.07 -43.55
C ASP A 14 -10.52 14.25 -42.05
N ASN A 15 -11.60 14.95 -41.69
CA ASN A 15 -11.97 15.26 -40.31
C ASN A 15 -13.48 15.03 -40.11
N VAL A 16 -13.87 14.48 -38.95
CA VAL A 16 -15.27 14.23 -38.59
C VAL A 16 -15.51 14.78 -37.18
N THR A 17 -16.46 15.72 -37.04
CA THR A 17 -16.80 16.35 -35.75
C THR A 17 -18.30 16.19 -35.49
N ILE A 18 -18.64 15.62 -34.33
CA ILE A 18 -20.02 15.50 -33.82
C ILE A 18 -20.10 16.35 -32.55
N ARG A 19 -21.02 17.32 -32.50
CA ARG A 19 -21.08 18.27 -31.37
C ARG A 19 -22.46 18.84 -31.14
N ASP A 20 -22.60 19.61 -30.06
CA ASP A 20 -23.78 20.41 -29.73
C ASP A 20 -25.09 19.58 -29.69
N GLY A 21 -24.99 18.34 -29.19
CA GLY A 21 -26.12 17.39 -29.12
C GLY A 21 -26.43 16.65 -30.42
N GLY A 22 -25.60 16.81 -31.46
CA GLY A 22 -25.67 15.99 -32.67
C GLY A 22 -25.33 14.52 -32.38
N PHE A 23 -26.00 13.58 -33.06
CA PHE A 23 -25.89 12.14 -32.80
C PHE A 23 -25.92 11.29 -34.07
N LEU A 24 -25.46 10.04 -33.97
CA LEU A 24 -25.64 8.96 -34.95
C LEU A 24 -26.39 7.80 -34.29
N SER A 25 -27.24 7.08 -35.02
CA SER A 25 -27.99 5.94 -34.47
C SER A 25 -28.28 4.86 -35.50
N SER A 26 -27.74 3.66 -35.28
CA SER A 26 -28.04 2.42 -36.01
C SER A 26 -28.93 1.43 -35.21
N THR A 27 -29.51 1.92 -34.11
CA THR A 27 -30.30 1.18 -33.10
C THR A 27 -31.47 0.38 -33.67
N THR A 28 -31.65 -0.87 -33.20
CA THR A 28 -32.84 -1.70 -33.51
C THR A 28 -33.80 -1.85 -32.33
N PHE A 29 -35.09 -1.91 -32.63
CA PHE A 29 -36.20 -1.94 -31.66
C PHE A 29 -37.00 -3.26 -31.69
N ALA A 30 -36.44 -4.32 -32.28
CA ALA A 30 -37.13 -5.59 -32.54
C ALA A 30 -36.13 -6.76 -32.59
N SER A 31 -36.52 -7.90 -33.16
CA SER A 31 -35.72 -9.13 -33.18
C SER A 31 -34.51 -9.14 -34.14
N GLY A 32 -34.24 -8.04 -34.83
CA GLY A 32 -33.10 -7.92 -35.75
C GLY A 32 -31.90 -7.27 -35.08
N SER A 33 -30.69 -7.72 -35.40
CA SER A 33 -29.45 -7.13 -34.91
C SER A 33 -29.29 -5.67 -35.32
N GLY A 34 -28.63 -4.86 -34.49
CA GLY A 34 -28.25 -3.48 -34.78
C GLY A 34 -27.47 -3.36 -36.09
N GLY A 35 -27.51 -2.18 -36.71
CA GLY A 35 -26.59 -1.84 -37.79
C GLY A 35 -25.22 -1.47 -37.23
N ASP A 36 -24.16 -1.70 -37.99
CA ASP A 36 -22.80 -1.32 -37.62
C ASP A 36 -22.53 0.16 -37.99
N THR A 37 -21.82 0.90 -37.12
CA THR A 37 -21.39 2.28 -37.39
C THR A 37 -19.87 2.31 -37.64
N THR A 38 -19.44 2.74 -38.82
CA THR A 38 -18.04 2.90 -39.18
C THR A 38 -17.69 4.36 -39.45
N ILE A 39 -16.64 4.88 -38.82
CA ILE A 39 -16.10 6.22 -39.08
C ILE A 39 -14.63 6.09 -39.46
N ALA A 40 -14.27 6.57 -40.64
CA ALA A 40 -12.90 6.60 -41.15
C ALA A 40 -12.47 8.05 -41.43
N ALA A 41 -11.95 8.72 -40.39
CA ALA A 41 -11.30 10.02 -40.52
C ALA A 41 -9.83 9.81 -40.94
N ARG A 42 -9.24 10.70 -41.75
CA ARG A 42 -7.80 10.64 -42.05
C ARG A 42 -6.97 11.26 -40.92
N ASP A 43 -7.39 12.42 -40.45
CA ASP A 43 -6.72 13.21 -39.41
C ASP A 43 -7.43 13.04 -38.07
N GLN A 44 -8.64 13.62 -37.91
CA GLN A 44 -9.27 13.80 -36.60
C GLN A 44 -10.73 13.33 -36.56
N PHE A 45 -11.09 12.57 -35.51
CA PHE A 45 -12.48 12.36 -35.11
C PHE A 45 -12.71 12.95 -33.71
N ASP A 46 -13.58 13.95 -33.60
CA ASP A 46 -14.02 14.48 -32.30
C ASP A 46 -15.52 14.23 -32.10
N ILE A 47 -15.88 13.86 -30.88
CA ILE A 47 -17.25 14.01 -30.37
C ILE A 47 -17.21 14.78 -29.04
N THR A 48 -18.03 15.83 -28.93
CA THR A 48 -17.94 16.81 -27.83
C THR A 48 -19.30 17.36 -27.42
N GLY A 49 -19.51 17.47 -26.10
CA GLY A 49 -20.51 18.35 -25.52
C GLY A 49 -21.96 17.85 -25.56
N THR A 50 -22.84 18.78 -25.21
CA THR A 50 -24.29 18.64 -25.25
C THR A 50 -24.88 19.89 -25.89
N ASN A 51 -26.13 19.86 -26.37
CA ASN A 51 -26.89 21.11 -26.43
C ASN A 51 -27.24 21.53 -25.00
N GLY A 52 -27.45 22.84 -24.78
CA GLY A 52 -27.72 23.40 -23.44
C GLY A 52 -29.02 22.89 -22.79
N ASP A 53 -29.86 22.21 -23.56
CA ASP A 53 -31.21 21.77 -23.19
C ASP A 53 -31.32 20.23 -23.04
N THR A 54 -30.22 19.55 -22.64
CA THR A 54 -30.07 18.12 -22.24
C THR A 54 -29.66 17.06 -23.28
N SER A 55 -29.55 17.37 -24.58
CA SER A 55 -29.14 16.33 -25.56
C SER A 55 -27.61 16.17 -25.59
N LEU A 56 -27.10 15.01 -25.16
CA LEU A 56 -25.70 14.62 -25.32
C LEU A 56 -25.34 14.42 -26.79
N SER A 57 -24.08 14.66 -27.18
CA SER A 57 -23.57 14.16 -28.46
C SER A 57 -23.17 12.69 -28.35
N VAL A 58 -23.84 11.81 -29.11
CA VAL A 58 -23.75 10.34 -28.93
C VAL A 58 -23.70 9.57 -30.25
N ILE A 59 -22.98 8.44 -30.27
CA ILE A 59 -23.13 7.39 -31.28
C ILE A 59 -23.82 6.19 -30.64
N PHE A 60 -25.02 5.83 -31.13
CA PHE A 60 -25.80 4.69 -30.67
C PHE A 60 -25.77 3.53 -31.69
N SER A 61 -25.40 2.33 -31.24
CA SER A 61 -25.61 1.08 -31.98
C SER A 61 -26.36 0.03 -31.15
N ASP A 62 -27.21 0.50 -30.23
CA ASP A 62 -27.95 -0.29 -29.24
C ASP A 62 -28.97 -1.27 -29.84
N SER A 63 -29.34 -2.30 -29.07
CA SER A 63 -30.49 -3.18 -29.34
C SER A 63 -31.52 -3.04 -28.23
N ALA A 64 -32.62 -2.35 -28.53
CA ALA A 64 -33.82 -2.25 -27.71
C ALA A 64 -34.77 -3.46 -27.88
N GLY A 65 -34.32 -4.52 -28.58
CA GLY A 65 -35.11 -5.69 -28.93
C GLY A 65 -34.42 -7.01 -28.59
N THR A 66 -34.67 -8.05 -29.37
CA THR A 66 -34.15 -9.41 -29.10
C THR A 66 -32.97 -9.80 -30.01
N GLY A 67 -32.42 -8.86 -30.76
CA GLY A 67 -31.21 -9.04 -31.58
C GLY A 67 -29.95 -8.59 -30.84
N THR A 68 -28.78 -8.92 -31.37
CA THR A 68 -27.51 -8.35 -30.87
C THR A 68 -27.45 -6.84 -31.17
N ALA A 69 -26.81 -6.06 -30.32
CA ALA A 69 -26.44 -4.69 -30.68
C ALA A 69 -25.40 -4.69 -31.83
N GLY A 70 -25.32 -3.57 -32.56
CA GLY A 70 -24.36 -3.34 -33.63
C GLY A 70 -23.03 -2.82 -33.10
N ASN A 71 -21.98 -2.86 -33.92
CA ASN A 71 -20.63 -2.46 -33.53
C ASN A 71 -20.36 -1.00 -33.92
N ILE A 72 -19.50 -0.32 -33.15
CA ILE A 72 -18.95 0.99 -33.51
C ILE A 72 -17.45 0.80 -33.81
N THR A 73 -17.01 1.19 -35.00
CA THR A 73 -15.60 1.14 -35.42
C THR A 73 -15.14 2.53 -35.85
N ILE A 74 -14.07 3.04 -35.23
CA ILE A 74 -13.48 4.35 -35.54
C ILE A 74 -12.02 4.15 -35.92
N ALA A 75 -11.63 4.67 -37.08
CA ALA A 75 -10.25 4.84 -37.51
C ALA A 75 -9.96 6.34 -37.69
N ALA A 76 -8.86 6.83 -37.10
CA ALA A 76 -8.39 8.21 -37.23
C ALA A 76 -6.89 8.31 -36.92
N SER A 77 -6.29 9.50 -37.09
CA SER A 77 -5.00 9.77 -36.45
C SER A 77 -5.20 10.14 -34.97
N GLN A 78 -6.14 11.07 -34.69
CA GLN A 78 -6.54 11.43 -33.33
C GLN A 78 -8.05 11.24 -33.09
N VAL A 79 -8.40 10.77 -31.90
CA VAL A 79 -9.79 10.57 -31.43
C VAL A 79 -10.02 11.32 -30.12
N ARG A 80 -11.10 12.10 -30.05
CA ARG A 80 -11.52 12.79 -28.82
C ARG A 80 -12.98 12.49 -28.48
N VAL A 81 -13.25 12.16 -27.22
CA VAL A 81 -14.59 11.98 -26.64
C VAL A 81 -14.66 12.87 -25.40
N THR A 82 -15.36 14.00 -25.50
CA THR A 82 -15.19 15.12 -24.57
C THR A 82 -16.51 15.72 -24.10
N ASP A 83 -16.47 16.40 -22.95
CA ASP A 83 -17.59 17.20 -22.41
C ASP A 83 -18.94 16.46 -22.35
N GLY A 84 -18.93 15.21 -21.85
CA GLY A 84 -20.13 14.39 -21.68
C GLY A 84 -20.56 13.60 -22.93
N ALA A 85 -19.78 13.62 -24.01
CA ALA A 85 -20.04 12.84 -25.21
C ALA A 85 -19.90 11.32 -25.00
N GLN A 86 -20.72 10.51 -25.68
CA GLN A 86 -20.77 9.06 -25.44
C GLN A 86 -20.79 8.19 -26.71
N LEU A 87 -20.21 7.00 -26.64
CA LEU A 87 -20.33 5.96 -27.68
C LEU A 87 -20.93 4.72 -27.03
N THR A 88 -22.07 4.22 -27.54
CA THR A 88 -22.86 3.18 -26.87
C THR A 88 -23.26 2.04 -27.81
N ALA A 89 -23.09 0.80 -27.35
CA ALA A 89 -23.48 -0.40 -28.10
C ALA A 89 -24.20 -1.41 -27.18
N ARG A 90 -25.32 -0.97 -26.61
CA ARG A 90 -25.97 -1.56 -25.43
C ARG A 90 -27.05 -2.59 -25.78
N SER A 91 -27.24 -3.61 -24.94
CA SER A 91 -28.38 -4.53 -25.04
C SER A 91 -29.42 -4.20 -23.99
N GLN A 92 -30.66 -3.88 -24.40
CA GLN A 92 -31.72 -3.44 -23.50
C GLN A 92 -32.82 -4.47 -23.22
N ARG A 93 -32.84 -5.62 -23.93
CA ARG A 93 -33.81 -6.69 -23.66
C ARG A 93 -33.22 -8.09 -23.74
N THR A 94 -32.90 -8.63 -24.91
CA THR A 94 -32.21 -9.92 -25.00
C THR A 94 -31.24 -9.99 -26.17
N GLY A 95 -30.10 -10.65 -25.97
CA GLY A 95 -29.02 -10.73 -26.97
C GLY A 95 -27.79 -9.96 -26.52
N ARG A 96 -26.67 -10.18 -27.21
CA ARG A 96 -25.35 -9.66 -26.83
C ARG A 96 -25.24 -8.15 -27.08
N GLY A 97 -24.49 -7.46 -26.21
CA GLY A 97 -23.97 -6.12 -26.48
C GLY A 97 -23.04 -6.09 -27.70
N GLY A 98 -22.91 -4.93 -28.32
CA GLY A 98 -22.08 -4.70 -29.50
C GLY A 98 -20.68 -4.21 -29.10
N ASN A 99 -19.70 -4.36 -29.99
CA ASN A 99 -18.32 -3.98 -29.68
C ASN A 99 -18.02 -2.53 -30.08
N ILE A 100 -17.12 -1.87 -29.37
CA ILE A 100 -16.56 -0.57 -29.75
C ILE A 100 -15.08 -0.76 -30.02
N ARG A 101 -14.63 -0.49 -31.25
CA ARG A 101 -13.21 -0.53 -31.66
C ARG A 101 -12.74 0.86 -32.05
N ILE A 102 -11.61 1.29 -31.50
CA ILE A 102 -10.93 2.54 -31.87
C ILE A 102 -9.50 2.21 -32.29
N ASP A 103 -9.16 2.52 -33.53
CA ASP A 103 -7.80 2.48 -34.07
C ASP A 103 -7.32 3.91 -34.35
N ALA A 104 -6.55 4.47 -33.41
CA ALA A 104 -5.91 5.78 -33.55
C ALA A 104 -4.44 5.60 -33.94
N ALA A 105 -3.96 6.31 -34.97
CA ALA A 105 -2.53 6.31 -35.29
C ALA A 105 -1.67 7.04 -34.24
N ASP A 106 -2.27 7.94 -33.46
CA ASP A 106 -1.59 8.82 -32.52
C ASP A 106 -2.23 8.81 -31.12
N ARG A 107 -3.39 9.46 -30.94
CA ARG A 107 -3.94 9.68 -29.58
C ARG A 107 -5.44 9.45 -29.48
N VAL A 108 -5.85 8.80 -28.39
CA VAL A 108 -7.24 8.75 -27.92
C VAL A 108 -7.32 9.54 -26.62
N GLU A 109 -8.25 10.48 -26.54
CA GLU A 109 -8.54 11.25 -25.34
C GLU A 109 -10.02 11.09 -24.96
N LEU A 110 -10.27 10.58 -23.76
CA LEU A 110 -11.58 10.61 -23.11
C LEU A 110 -11.50 11.63 -21.96
N SER A 111 -12.20 12.76 -22.02
CA SER A 111 -12.04 13.81 -21.00
C SER A 111 -13.34 14.52 -20.60
N GLY A 112 -13.51 14.79 -19.30
CA GLY A 112 -14.60 15.60 -18.76
C GLY A 112 -15.96 14.91 -18.57
N PHE A 113 -16.94 15.73 -18.17
CA PHE A 113 -18.31 15.34 -17.82
C PHE A 113 -19.25 16.55 -17.94
N VAL A 114 -20.56 16.32 -18.07
CA VAL A 114 -21.58 17.38 -18.00
C VAL A 114 -22.61 17.09 -16.90
N ARG A 115 -22.99 18.14 -16.17
CA ARG A 115 -23.98 18.10 -15.08
C ARG A 115 -25.32 18.64 -15.59
N GLN A 116 -26.38 17.84 -15.45
CA GLN A 116 -27.77 18.27 -15.67
C GLN A 116 -28.34 18.83 -14.36
N GLY A 117 -29.03 19.97 -14.44
CA GLY A 117 -29.76 20.58 -13.32
C GLY A 117 -28.92 21.42 -12.36
N GLY A 118 -29.27 22.71 -12.23
CA GLY A 118 -28.66 23.66 -11.29
C GLY A 118 -29.18 23.53 -9.84
N ALA A 119 -29.19 22.33 -9.28
CA ALA A 119 -29.58 22.11 -7.88
C ALA A 119 -28.39 22.42 -6.93
N PRO A 120 -28.57 23.23 -5.87
CA PRO A 120 -27.54 23.40 -4.84
C PRO A 120 -27.34 22.11 -4.03
N PHE A 121 -26.18 22.00 -3.39
CA PHE A 121 -25.66 20.77 -2.78
C PHE A 121 -26.54 20.26 -1.61
N VAL A 122 -27.45 19.32 -1.90
CA VAL A 122 -28.19 18.53 -0.91
C VAL A 122 -28.14 17.05 -1.27
N ALA A 123 -28.01 16.19 -0.26
CA ALA A 123 -27.76 14.77 -0.44
C ALA A 123 -29.01 14.01 -0.95
N ASN A 124 -29.18 13.95 -2.27
CA ASN A 124 -29.92 12.91 -2.97
C ASN A 124 -29.25 12.64 -4.32
N ILE A 125 -28.79 11.39 -4.51
CA ILE A 125 -28.05 10.89 -5.67
C ILE A 125 -28.76 11.18 -7.00
N SER A 126 -28.40 12.31 -7.61
CA SER A 126 -28.97 12.77 -8.88
C SER A 126 -28.37 11.95 -10.02
N ARG A 127 -29.21 11.43 -10.92
CA ARG A 127 -28.82 10.54 -12.04
C ARG A 127 -28.30 11.33 -13.25
N ASP A 128 -27.84 12.55 -12.98
CA ASP A 128 -27.86 13.70 -13.88
C ASP A 128 -26.41 14.19 -14.08
N SER A 129 -25.47 13.23 -14.15
CA SER A 129 -24.04 13.43 -14.41
C SER A 129 -23.66 12.51 -15.57
N PHE A 130 -23.29 13.10 -16.69
CA PHE A 130 -22.95 12.38 -17.92
C PHE A 130 -21.43 12.48 -18.14
N PRO A 131 -20.65 11.45 -17.78
CA PRO A 131 -19.23 11.41 -18.09
C PRO A 131 -19.03 11.17 -19.59
N SER A 132 -17.95 11.74 -20.14
CA SER A 132 -17.46 11.36 -21.47
C SER A 132 -17.04 9.89 -21.46
N GLY A 133 -17.35 9.11 -22.49
CA GLY A 133 -16.92 7.71 -22.46
C GLY A 133 -17.41 6.74 -23.53
N LEU A 134 -16.98 5.48 -23.33
CA LEU A 134 -17.29 4.32 -24.17
C LEU A 134 -18.08 3.29 -23.33
N PHE A 135 -19.22 2.84 -23.83
CA PHE A 135 -20.22 2.10 -23.04
C PHE A 135 -20.75 0.86 -23.80
N VAL A 136 -20.19 -0.32 -23.50
CA VAL A 136 -20.73 -1.62 -23.94
C VAL A 136 -21.38 -2.31 -22.74
N LEU A 137 -22.71 -2.35 -22.69
CA LEU A 137 -23.40 -2.82 -21.48
C LEU A 137 -24.75 -3.50 -21.74
N VAL A 138 -25.19 -4.20 -20.72
CA VAL A 138 -26.47 -4.93 -20.67
C VAL A 138 -27.34 -4.22 -19.63
N ASP A 139 -28.44 -3.58 -20.05
CA ASP A 139 -29.30 -2.78 -19.17
C ASP A 139 -30.02 -3.65 -18.11
N LYS A 140 -30.54 -3.00 -17.07
CA LYS A 140 -31.25 -3.68 -15.97
C LYS A 140 -32.42 -4.54 -16.45
N GLY A 141 -32.34 -5.84 -16.17
CA GLY A 141 -33.35 -6.82 -16.55
C GLY A 141 -33.26 -7.33 -17.98
N ALA A 142 -32.23 -6.94 -18.75
CA ALA A 142 -31.90 -7.56 -20.02
C ALA A 142 -31.16 -8.91 -19.84
N VAL A 143 -31.15 -9.75 -20.88
CA VAL A 143 -30.51 -11.09 -20.86
C VAL A 143 -29.58 -11.29 -22.07
N GLY A 144 -28.28 -11.35 -21.83
CA GLY A 144 -27.23 -11.56 -22.82
C GLY A 144 -25.87 -11.06 -22.32
N ASP A 145 -24.78 -11.49 -22.94
CA ASP A 145 -23.43 -11.08 -22.55
C ASP A 145 -23.05 -9.68 -23.06
N GLY A 146 -22.04 -9.08 -22.43
CA GLY A 146 -21.45 -7.81 -22.86
C GLY A 146 -20.81 -7.86 -24.26
N GLY A 147 -20.72 -6.67 -24.86
CA GLY A 147 -19.80 -6.41 -25.97
C GLY A 147 -18.37 -6.23 -25.46
N SER A 148 -17.41 -5.96 -26.35
CA SER A 148 -16.02 -5.64 -25.97
C SER A 148 -15.63 -4.22 -26.38
N ILE A 149 -14.74 -3.58 -25.62
CA ILE A 149 -14.08 -2.33 -26.02
C ILE A 149 -12.62 -2.64 -26.34
N GLU A 150 -12.19 -2.24 -27.53
CA GLU A 150 -10.80 -2.39 -27.98
C GLU A 150 -10.24 -1.05 -28.45
N ILE A 151 -9.07 -0.67 -27.94
CA ILE A 151 -8.37 0.56 -28.32
C ILE A 151 -6.94 0.22 -28.74
N THR A 152 -6.58 0.56 -29.98
CA THR A 152 -5.20 0.64 -30.46
C THR A 152 -4.81 2.11 -30.59
N ALA A 153 -3.71 2.53 -29.98
CA ALA A 153 -3.21 3.90 -30.08
C ALA A 153 -1.68 3.97 -29.92
N ARG A 154 -1.07 5.17 -30.08
CA ARG A 154 0.23 5.45 -29.47
C ARG A 154 0.04 5.85 -28.00
N SER A 155 -0.89 6.77 -27.73
CA SER A 155 -1.25 7.26 -26.38
C SER A 155 -2.76 7.21 -26.12
N LEU A 156 -3.15 6.85 -24.88
CA LEU A 156 -4.54 6.90 -24.40
C LEU A 156 -4.62 7.63 -23.05
N ASP A 157 -5.43 8.68 -22.99
CA ASP A 157 -5.69 9.44 -21.74
C ASP A 157 -7.18 9.40 -21.37
N ILE A 158 -7.48 9.15 -20.09
CA ILE A 158 -8.83 9.09 -19.51
C ILE A 158 -8.86 10.01 -18.29
N LEU A 159 -9.48 11.18 -18.44
CA LEU A 159 -9.26 12.35 -17.58
C LEU A 159 -10.57 12.94 -17.02
N GLY A 160 -10.49 13.51 -15.81
CA GLY A 160 -11.53 14.41 -15.29
C GLY A 160 -12.92 13.76 -15.12
N GLY A 161 -12.98 12.47 -14.78
CA GLY A 161 -14.22 11.72 -14.58
C GLY A 161 -14.70 10.92 -15.80
N ALA A 162 -13.98 10.94 -16.92
CA ALA A 162 -14.30 10.16 -18.12
C ALA A 162 -14.19 8.63 -17.89
N GLN A 163 -14.93 7.83 -18.64
CA GLN A 163 -15.14 6.40 -18.35
C GLN A 163 -15.05 5.47 -19.56
N LEU A 164 -14.54 4.27 -19.34
CA LEU A 164 -14.54 3.17 -20.30
C LEU A 164 -15.20 1.96 -19.63
N LEU A 165 -16.46 1.67 -19.97
CA LEU A 165 -17.33 0.73 -19.24
C LEU A 165 -17.80 -0.45 -20.10
N ALA A 166 -17.56 -1.65 -19.59
CA ALA A 166 -17.92 -2.94 -20.20
C ALA A 166 -18.71 -3.83 -19.22
N TYR A 167 -19.84 -3.34 -18.67
CA TYR A 167 -20.54 -3.97 -17.54
C TYR A 167 -21.85 -4.69 -17.86
N THR A 168 -22.33 -5.52 -16.94
CA THR A 168 -23.72 -6.04 -16.95
C THR A 168 -24.53 -5.49 -15.76
N ASP A 169 -25.76 -5.05 -16.01
CA ASP A 169 -26.78 -4.68 -15.01
C ASP A 169 -27.99 -5.64 -15.04
N GLY A 170 -27.94 -6.64 -15.93
CA GLY A 170 -28.96 -7.66 -16.18
C GLY A 170 -28.45 -9.08 -15.90
N SER A 171 -28.66 -9.99 -16.85
CA SER A 171 -28.26 -11.40 -16.74
C SER A 171 -27.42 -11.85 -17.94
N GLY A 172 -26.16 -12.21 -17.71
CA GLY A 172 -25.15 -12.50 -18.72
C GLY A 172 -23.81 -11.91 -18.30
N ASN A 173 -22.70 -12.41 -18.86
CA ASN A 173 -21.35 -12.03 -18.43
C ASN A 173 -21.02 -10.57 -18.80
N ALA A 174 -20.10 -9.96 -18.07
CA ALA A 174 -19.59 -8.62 -18.40
C ALA A 174 -18.80 -8.63 -19.73
N GLY A 175 -18.55 -7.44 -20.26
CA GLY A 175 -17.79 -7.24 -21.48
C GLY A 175 -16.28 -7.26 -21.24
N ASN A 176 -15.49 -7.46 -22.30
CA ASN A 176 -14.03 -7.41 -22.21
C ASN A 176 -13.49 -6.03 -22.62
N VAL A 177 -12.34 -5.65 -22.07
CA VAL A 177 -11.61 -4.43 -22.45
C VAL A 177 -10.19 -4.80 -22.84
N THR A 178 -9.72 -4.33 -24.00
CA THR A 178 -8.34 -4.54 -24.48
C THR A 178 -7.75 -3.22 -24.95
N LEU A 179 -6.69 -2.77 -24.27
CA LEU A 179 -6.00 -1.51 -24.57
C LEU A 179 -4.57 -1.84 -25.01
N ARG A 180 -4.20 -1.40 -26.21
CA ARG A 180 -2.91 -1.64 -26.86
C ARG A 180 -2.30 -0.30 -27.24
N THR A 181 -1.26 0.11 -26.51
CA THR A 181 -0.60 1.41 -26.69
C THR A 181 0.91 1.26 -26.78
N THR A 182 1.59 2.16 -27.49
CA THR A 182 3.05 2.12 -27.63
C THR A 182 3.80 3.12 -26.73
N ASP A 183 3.11 4.13 -26.19
CA ASP A 183 3.71 5.13 -25.28
C ASP A 183 3.12 5.14 -23.86
N ASN A 184 1.80 5.25 -23.71
CA ASN A 184 1.14 5.31 -22.40
C ASN A 184 -0.35 4.95 -22.40
N VAL A 185 -0.83 4.52 -21.24
CA VAL A 185 -2.22 4.65 -20.78
C VAL A 185 -2.21 5.49 -19.50
N SER A 186 -2.98 6.57 -19.47
CA SER A 186 -3.12 7.45 -18.31
C SER A 186 -4.58 7.50 -17.86
N VAL A 187 -4.85 7.18 -16.58
CA VAL A 187 -6.18 7.24 -15.97
C VAL A 187 -6.07 8.14 -14.75
N VAL A 188 -6.63 9.35 -14.81
CA VAL A 188 -6.31 10.42 -13.85
C VAL A 188 -7.56 11.11 -13.32
N GLY A 189 -7.65 11.19 -11.99
CA GLY A 189 -8.49 12.14 -11.29
C GLY A 189 -9.98 11.83 -11.24
N THR A 190 -10.71 12.85 -10.82
CA THR A 190 -12.15 12.87 -10.74
C THR A 190 -12.70 14.05 -11.52
N SER A 191 -14.01 14.00 -11.80
CA SER A 191 -14.76 15.15 -12.29
C SER A 191 -14.68 16.31 -11.29
N PRO A 192 -14.61 17.58 -11.74
CA PRO A 192 -14.58 18.79 -10.89
C PRO A 192 -15.68 18.98 -9.82
N ASN A 193 -16.61 18.04 -9.65
CA ASN A 193 -17.57 18.00 -8.53
C ASN A 193 -17.23 16.93 -7.46
N GLY A 194 -16.18 16.13 -7.67
CA GLY A 194 -15.76 14.99 -6.82
C GLY A 194 -16.57 13.70 -7.00
N LEU A 195 -17.68 13.71 -7.75
CA LEU A 195 -18.70 12.65 -7.72
C LEU A 195 -18.49 11.51 -8.74
N THR A 196 -17.61 11.68 -9.72
CA THR A 196 -17.39 10.68 -10.79
C THR A 196 -15.90 10.55 -11.04
N ARG A 197 -15.35 9.34 -10.88
CA ARG A 197 -13.91 9.05 -11.00
C ARG A 197 -13.55 8.57 -12.40
N SER A 198 -12.39 8.97 -12.90
CA SER A 198 -11.84 8.45 -14.15
C SER A 198 -11.57 6.96 -13.99
N ASN A 199 -12.10 6.11 -14.89
CA ASN A 199 -11.95 4.66 -14.75
C ASN A 199 -12.09 3.83 -16.02
N ILE A 200 -11.53 2.62 -15.94
CA ILE A 200 -11.66 1.53 -16.91
C ILE A 200 -12.28 0.34 -16.17
N SER A 201 -13.49 -0.10 -16.54
CA SER A 201 -14.26 -1.08 -15.75
C SER A 201 -14.94 -2.16 -16.59
N ALA A 202 -14.78 -3.43 -16.20
CA ALA A 202 -15.43 -4.61 -16.79
C ALA A 202 -16.22 -5.41 -15.73
N ILE A 203 -17.15 -4.72 -15.06
CA ILE A 203 -17.74 -5.12 -13.77
C ILE A 203 -19.13 -5.79 -13.87
N ILE A 204 -19.55 -6.46 -12.80
CA ILE A 204 -20.95 -6.86 -12.57
C ILE A 204 -21.60 -5.83 -11.65
N ARG A 205 -22.77 -5.30 -11.97
CA ARG A 205 -23.46 -4.31 -11.13
C ARG A 205 -24.33 -4.94 -10.02
N PRO A 206 -24.70 -4.16 -8.98
CA PRO A 206 -25.61 -4.60 -7.93
C PRO A 206 -26.92 -5.20 -8.45
N LEU A 207 -27.28 -6.39 -7.94
CA LEU A 207 -28.44 -7.20 -8.34
C LEU A 207 -28.36 -7.85 -9.75
N ALA A 208 -27.25 -7.71 -10.48
CA ALA A 208 -27.03 -8.40 -11.75
C ALA A 208 -26.50 -9.84 -11.54
N SER A 209 -26.45 -10.64 -12.61
CA SER A 209 -25.93 -12.02 -12.59
C SER A 209 -25.06 -12.34 -13.81
N GLY A 210 -23.83 -12.81 -13.59
CA GLY A 210 -22.85 -13.13 -14.64
C GLY A 210 -21.42 -13.02 -14.10
N ASN A 211 -20.43 -13.53 -14.83
CA ASN A 211 -19.02 -13.41 -14.42
C ASN A 211 -18.39 -12.13 -14.98
N GLY A 212 -17.49 -11.52 -14.20
CA GLY A 212 -16.76 -10.31 -14.56
C GLY A 212 -15.88 -10.48 -15.79
N GLY A 213 -15.56 -9.37 -16.46
CA GLY A 213 -14.90 -9.39 -17.76
C GLY A 213 -13.39 -9.54 -17.69
N GLN A 214 -12.77 -9.80 -18.83
CA GLN A 214 -11.32 -9.71 -18.98
C GLN A 214 -10.91 -8.28 -19.35
N LEU A 215 -9.98 -7.70 -18.59
CA LEU A 215 -9.37 -6.40 -18.84
C LEU A 215 -7.88 -6.61 -19.11
N THR A 216 -7.41 -6.21 -20.30
CA THR A 216 -6.01 -6.35 -20.71
C THR A 216 -5.44 -5.00 -21.13
N ILE A 217 -4.30 -4.63 -20.54
CA ILE A 217 -3.54 -3.42 -20.86
C ILE A 217 -2.14 -3.83 -21.29
N GLU A 218 -1.78 -3.50 -22.52
CA GLU A 218 -0.42 -3.56 -23.05
C GLU A 218 0.02 -2.13 -23.39
N THR A 219 1.09 -1.68 -22.76
CA THR A 219 1.59 -0.30 -22.87
C THR A 219 3.10 -0.23 -22.65
N ARG A 220 3.68 0.96 -22.78
CA ARG A 220 5.04 1.26 -22.27
C ARG A 220 4.98 1.87 -20.85
N ARG A 221 3.95 2.67 -20.54
CA ARG A 221 3.70 3.23 -19.19
C ARG A 221 2.22 3.20 -18.82
N LEU A 222 1.88 2.65 -17.66
CA LEU A 222 0.56 2.79 -17.06
C LEU A 222 0.61 3.74 -15.87
N ASP A 223 -0.15 4.82 -15.92
CA ASP A 223 -0.30 5.79 -14.81
C ASP A 223 -1.76 5.79 -14.32
N VAL A 224 -1.99 5.46 -13.05
CA VAL A 224 -3.32 5.47 -12.39
C VAL A 224 -3.26 6.40 -11.18
N LEU A 225 -3.83 7.59 -11.30
CA LEU A 225 -3.57 8.72 -10.39
C LEU A 225 -4.84 9.35 -9.83
N ASP A 226 -4.71 10.02 -8.68
CA ASP A 226 -5.70 10.94 -8.10
C ASP A 226 -7.09 10.30 -7.90
N THR A 227 -7.11 9.14 -7.22
CA THR A 227 -8.27 8.25 -6.96
C THR A 227 -8.89 7.55 -8.19
N ALA A 228 -8.34 7.72 -9.39
CA ALA A 228 -8.74 6.94 -10.55
C ALA A 228 -8.57 5.43 -10.31
N PHE A 229 -9.31 4.61 -11.06
CA PHE A 229 -9.27 3.17 -10.87
C PHE A 229 -9.46 2.33 -12.13
N ILE A 230 -8.98 1.08 -12.06
CA ILE A 230 -9.14 0.06 -13.08
C ILE A 230 -9.76 -1.16 -12.39
N SER A 231 -10.92 -1.64 -12.84
CA SER A 231 -11.69 -2.66 -12.09
C SER A 231 -12.33 -3.74 -12.95
N VAL A 232 -12.28 -4.98 -12.45
CA VAL A 232 -13.07 -6.12 -12.93
C VAL A 232 -13.93 -6.73 -11.80
N THR A 233 -14.20 -5.92 -10.76
CA THR A 233 -14.96 -6.31 -9.56
C THR A 233 -16.39 -6.78 -9.88
N SER A 234 -16.84 -7.83 -9.20
CA SER A 234 -18.25 -8.25 -9.23
C SER A 234 -19.01 -7.66 -8.04
N PHE A 235 -20.04 -6.87 -8.30
CA PHE A 235 -20.99 -6.39 -7.28
C PHE A 235 -22.32 -7.17 -7.28
N GLY A 236 -22.36 -8.34 -7.91
CA GLY A 236 -23.58 -9.14 -8.11
C GLY A 236 -23.33 -10.65 -7.97
N ASN A 237 -24.15 -11.45 -8.66
CA ASN A 237 -24.08 -12.91 -8.59
C ASN A 237 -23.23 -13.49 -9.73
N GLY A 238 -21.97 -13.79 -9.44
CA GLY A 238 -21.00 -14.43 -10.32
C GLY A 238 -19.57 -13.98 -10.00
N ARG A 239 -18.59 -14.70 -10.53
CA ARG A 239 -17.16 -14.50 -10.21
C ARG A 239 -16.66 -13.11 -10.62
N GLY A 240 -15.65 -12.62 -9.91
CA GLY A 240 -14.83 -11.50 -10.38
C GLY A 240 -14.16 -11.80 -11.72
N GLY A 241 -13.76 -10.75 -12.44
CA GLY A 241 -13.14 -10.89 -13.77
C GLY A 241 -11.65 -11.23 -13.72
N SER A 242 -10.91 -10.86 -14.75
CA SER A 242 -9.44 -11.05 -14.78
C SER A 242 -8.73 -9.86 -15.41
N LEU A 243 -7.78 -9.29 -14.68
CA LEU A 243 -7.11 -8.03 -15.01
C LEU A 243 -5.61 -8.29 -15.27
N ASN A 244 -5.14 -7.96 -16.47
CA ASN A 244 -3.78 -8.21 -16.92
C ASN A 244 -3.15 -6.89 -17.38
N VAL A 245 -2.03 -6.49 -16.75
CA VAL A 245 -1.21 -5.35 -17.15
C VAL A 245 0.17 -5.85 -17.59
N THR A 246 0.62 -5.39 -18.75
CA THR A 246 2.01 -5.52 -19.22
C THR A 246 2.54 -4.14 -19.62
N ALA A 247 3.63 -3.70 -18.99
CA ALA A 247 4.25 -2.39 -19.22
C ALA A 247 5.79 -2.46 -19.12
N ASP A 248 6.50 -1.38 -19.45
CA ASP A 248 7.85 -1.17 -18.89
C ASP A 248 7.75 -0.60 -17.46
N HIS A 249 6.83 0.35 -17.24
CA HIS A 249 6.64 1.06 -15.98
C HIS A 249 5.16 1.12 -15.57
N VAL A 250 4.85 0.96 -14.28
CA VAL A 250 3.51 1.18 -13.70
C VAL A 250 3.60 2.09 -12.49
N THR A 251 2.77 3.14 -12.43
CA THR A 251 2.61 4.02 -11.27
C THR A 251 1.14 4.06 -10.83
N ILE A 252 0.90 3.79 -9.55
CA ILE A 252 -0.43 3.87 -8.92
C ILE A 252 -0.34 4.84 -7.74
N ARG A 253 -1.12 5.92 -7.77
CA ARG A 253 -1.24 6.89 -6.67
C ARG A 253 -2.71 7.10 -6.31
N GLY A 254 -3.09 6.71 -5.10
CA GLY A 254 -4.49 6.73 -4.66
C GLY A 254 -4.89 7.94 -3.81
N ALA A 255 -4.05 8.98 -3.74
CA ALA A 255 -4.28 10.15 -2.91
C ALA A 255 -5.55 10.91 -3.33
N SER A 256 -6.35 11.31 -2.33
CA SER A 256 -7.47 12.24 -2.48
C SER A 256 -7.27 13.44 -1.56
N THR A 257 -7.69 14.61 -2.02
CA THR A 257 -7.87 15.81 -1.18
C THR A 257 -9.34 16.00 -0.76
N THR A 258 -10.24 15.08 -1.11
CA THR A 258 -11.63 15.05 -0.63
C THR A 258 -11.79 14.12 0.56
N ASN A 259 -12.64 14.48 1.53
CA ASN A 259 -12.77 13.83 2.85
C ASN A 259 -13.46 12.44 2.84
N GLU A 260 -13.33 11.65 1.77
CA GLU A 260 -13.97 10.34 1.64
C GLU A 260 -12.92 9.21 1.53
N LEU A 261 -13.24 8.05 2.09
CA LEU A 261 -12.40 6.83 2.08
C LEU A 261 -12.41 6.16 0.69
N ILE A 262 -11.94 6.89 -0.32
CA ILE A 262 -11.91 6.48 -1.72
C ILE A 262 -10.52 5.96 -2.08
N PHE A 263 -10.42 4.67 -2.37
CA PHE A 263 -9.19 4.05 -2.86
C PHE A 263 -9.08 4.16 -4.39
N GLY A 264 -7.97 4.74 -4.87
CA GLY A 264 -7.52 4.64 -6.26
C GLY A 264 -6.60 3.44 -6.45
N GLY A 265 -6.65 2.79 -7.61
CA GLY A 265 -5.90 1.53 -7.80
C GLY A 265 -6.44 0.56 -8.85
N ILE A 266 -6.00 -0.69 -8.72
CA ILE A 266 -6.32 -1.82 -9.59
C ILE A 266 -7.08 -2.88 -8.78
N PHE A 267 -8.27 -3.28 -9.22
CA PHE A 267 -9.21 -4.08 -8.41
C PHE A 267 -9.85 -5.24 -9.19
N ALA A 268 -9.88 -6.45 -8.61
CA ALA A 268 -10.61 -7.61 -9.14
C ALA A 268 -11.40 -8.32 -8.03
N GLU A 269 -12.24 -7.55 -7.35
CA GLU A 269 -12.86 -7.98 -6.09
C GLU A 269 -14.21 -8.69 -6.30
N VAL A 270 -14.81 -9.24 -5.24
CA VAL A 270 -16.27 -9.46 -5.19
C VAL A 270 -16.82 -8.72 -3.99
N ARG A 271 -17.68 -7.74 -4.22
CA ARG A 271 -18.13 -6.79 -3.20
C ARG A 271 -19.63 -6.58 -3.16
N SER A 272 -20.23 -6.89 -2.02
CA SER A 272 -21.61 -6.53 -1.69
C SER A 272 -21.73 -5.02 -1.59
N PRO A 273 -22.83 -4.41 -2.11
CA PRO A 273 -23.11 -3.01 -1.87
C PRO A 273 -23.25 -2.73 -0.37
N ASP A 274 -22.81 -1.56 0.09
CA ASP A 274 -22.94 -1.15 1.50
C ASP A 274 -24.34 -1.47 2.03
N ARG A 275 -24.41 -2.15 3.18
CA ARG A 275 -25.67 -2.68 3.77
C ARG A 275 -26.58 -1.55 4.27
N ILE A 276 -27.16 -0.75 3.37
CA ILE A 276 -28.19 0.26 3.65
C ILE A 276 -29.51 -0.47 3.95
N SER A 277 -29.61 -0.97 5.18
CA SER A 277 -30.77 -1.73 5.69
C SER A 277 -32.10 -0.95 5.60
N ALA A 278 -32.04 0.37 5.40
CA ALA A 278 -33.21 1.24 5.24
C ALA A 278 -34.01 1.04 3.94
N LEU A 279 -33.46 0.34 2.93
CA LEU A 279 -34.12 0.15 1.62
C LEU A 279 -34.55 -1.29 1.31
N GLY A 280 -34.21 -2.28 2.14
CA GLY A 280 -34.66 -3.67 1.96
C GLY A 280 -34.17 -4.39 0.69
N LEU A 281 -33.17 -3.85 -0.01
CA LEU A 281 -32.60 -4.44 -1.22
C LEU A 281 -31.58 -5.52 -0.84
N THR A 282 -32.05 -6.74 -0.56
CA THR A 282 -31.25 -7.91 -0.15
C THR A 282 -30.49 -8.53 -1.33
N GLY A 283 -29.62 -7.75 -1.97
CA GLY A 283 -28.73 -8.19 -3.04
C GLY A 283 -27.30 -8.35 -2.54
N GLU A 284 -27.03 -9.41 -1.79
CA GLU A 284 -25.65 -9.81 -1.45
C GLU A 284 -24.94 -10.26 -2.73
N ALA A 285 -23.65 -9.91 -2.87
CA ALA A 285 -22.84 -10.41 -3.98
C ALA A 285 -22.42 -11.86 -3.67
N THR A 286 -22.29 -12.71 -4.70
CA THR A 286 -21.87 -14.10 -4.53
C THR A 286 -20.96 -14.56 -5.66
N GLY A 287 -19.82 -15.15 -5.32
CA GLY A 287 -18.86 -15.68 -6.30
C GLY A 287 -17.41 -15.58 -5.82
N ASP A 288 -16.53 -16.36 -6.43
CA ASP A 288 -15.08 -16.26 -6.20
C ASP A 288 -14.51 -14.94 -6.78
N GLY A 289 -13.46 -14.42 -6.14
CA GLY A 289 -12.65 -13.28 -6.53
C GLY A 289 -12.08 -13.37 -7.95
N GLY A 290 -11.77 -12.21 -8.51
CA GLY A 290 -11.08 -12.10 -9.78
C GLY A 290 -9.56 -12.08 -9.60
N ASN A 291 -8.84 -12.45 -10.65
CA ASN A 291 -7.38 -12.50 -10.63
C ASN A 291 -6.76 -11.22 -11.21
N VAL A 292 -5.63 -10.78 -10.64
CA VAL A 292 -4.85 -9.64 -11.12
C VAL A 292 -3.41 -10.07 -11.40
N THR A 293 -2.91 -9.76 -12.59
CA THR A 293 -1.48 -9.87 -12.93
C THR A 293 -0.97 -8.53 -13.41
N VAL A 294 0.05 -7.99 -12.75
CA VAL A 294 0.75 -6.75 -13.14
C VAL A 294 2.22 -7.07 -13.37
N ASN A 295 2.62 -7.14 -14.65
CA ASN A 295 4.01 -7.29 -15.06
C ASN A 295 4.53 -5.94 -15.60
N ALA A 296 5.60 -5.42 -15.00
CA ALA A 296 6.40 -4.34 -15.56
C ALA A 296 7.79 -4.88 -15.93
N ARG A 297 8.46 -4.31 -16.93
CA ARG A 297 9.86 -4.68 -17.26
C ARG A 297 10.87 -4.03 -16.32
N ASP A 298 10.67 -2.75 -15.98
CA ASP A 298 11.59 -1.99 -15.13
C ASP A 298 11.03 -1.84 -13.71
N ARG A 299 9.91 -1.12 -13.54
CA ARG A 299 9.46 -0.68 -12.20
C ARG A 299 7.94 -0.67 -12.00
N ILE A 300 7.50 -1.05 -10.81
CA ILE A 300 6.16 -0.79 -10.27
C ILE A 300 6.27 0.11 -9.03
N GLN A 301 5.52 1.21 -9.00
CA GLN A 301 5.41 2.10 -7.83
C GLN A 301 3.95 2.20 -7.37
N ILE A 302 3.69 1.84 -6.12
CA ILE A 302 2.39 1.97 -5.46
C ILE A 302 2.57 2.98 -4.33
N LEU A 303 2.03 4.18 -4.53
CA LEU A 303 2.34 5.37 -3.75
C LEU A 303 1.10 5.97 -3.08
N ASP A 304 1.31 6.58 -1.92
CA ASP A 304 0.40 7.55 -1.30
C ASP A 304 -1.07 7.10 -1.30
N GLY A 305 -1.36 5.94 -0.71
CA GLY A 305 -2.72 5.39 -0.64
C GLY A 305 -3.25 4.75 -1.92
N GLY A 306 -2.37 4.38 -2.87
CA GLY A 306 -2.69 3.54 -4.03
C GLY A 306 -2.84 2.05 -3.68
N HIS A 307 -3.71 1.33 -4.40
CA HIS A 307 -4.04 -0.07 -4.11
C HIS A 307 -3.87 -1.01 -5.31
N ILE A 308 -3.52 -2.27 -5.04
CA ILE A 308 -3.84 -3.41 -5.90
C ILE A 308 -4.53 -4.48 -5.04
N SER A 309 -5.77 -4.86 -5.38
CA SER A 309 -6.60 -5.72 -4.53
C SER A 309 -7.43 -6.78 -5.29
N VAL A 310 -7.56 -7.96 -4.68
CA VAL A 310 -8.36 -9.12 -5.13
C VAL A 310 -9.29 -9.63 -4.01
N LEU A 311 -9.69 -8.74 -3.10
CA LEU A 311 -10.49 -9.03 -1.90
C LEU A 311 -11.92 -9.50 -2.22
N THR A 312 -12.53 -10.24 -1.31
CA THR A 312 -13.98 -10.51 -1.31
C THR A 312 -14.62 -10.26 0.05
N ASP A 313 -15.71 -9.50 0.09
CA ASP A 313 -16.52 -9.30 1.30
C ASP A 313 -17.67 -10.32 1.41
N THR A 314 -17.52 -11.48 0.75
CA THR A 314 -18.58 -12.49 0.58
C THR A 314 -18.16 -13.89 1.02
N THR A 315 -19.09 -14.85 0.90
CA THR A 315 -18.84 -16.28 1.13
C THR A 315 -17.97 -16.98 0.06
N GLY A 316 -17.70 -16.34 -1.08
CA GLY A 316 -16.77 -16.86 -2.10
C GLY A 316 -15.30 -16.67 -1.72
N ASN A 317 -14.38 -17.37 -2.36
CA ASN A 317 -12.94 -17.27 -2.07
C ASN A 317 -12.32 -16.07 -2.79
N ALA A 318 -11.30 -15.41 -2.24
CA ALA A 318 -10.57 -14.35 -2.97
C ALA A 318 -9.73 -14.92 -4.13
N GLY A 319 -9.45 -14.08 -5.12
CA GLY A 319 -8.66 -14.42 -6.31
C GLY A 319 -7.15 -14.29 -6.08
N ASP A 320 -6.37 -14.65 -7.09
CA ASP A 320 -4.90 -14.61 -7.02
C ASP A 320 -4.34 -13.29 -7.58
N LEU A 321 -3.33 -12.76 -6.88
CA LEU A 321 -2.65 -11.51 -7.20
C LEU A 321 -1.17 -11.77 -7.48
N THR A 322 -0.71 -11.44 -8.69
CA THR A 322 0.71 -11.58 -9.09
C THR A 322 1.28 -10.24 -9.56
N VAL A 323 2.45 -9.86 -9.03
CA VAL A 323 3.12 -8.59 -9.30
C VAL A 323 4.59 -8.85 -9.63
N ARG A 324 5.06 -8.39 -10.80
CA ARG A 324 6.44 -8.60 -11.29
C ARG A 324 7.08 -7.32 -11.83
N ALA A 325 8.31 -7.02 -11.43
CA ALA A 325 9.17 -5.98 -12.03
C ALA A 325 10.64 -6.21 -11.67
N ALA A 326 11.60 -5.46 -12.20
CA ALA A 326 12.97 -5.48 -11.65
C ALA A 326 13.03 -4.72 -10.30
N GLU A 327 12.20 -3.69 -10.14
CA GLU A 327 12.05 -2.93 -8.90
C GLU A 327 10.57 -2.74 -8.53
N ILE A 328 10.20 -3.07 -7.29
CA ILE A 328 8.85 -2.86 -6.74
C ILE A 328 8.96 -1.98 -5.51
N GLU A 329 8.29 -0.82 -5.55
CA GLU A 329 8.20 0.12 -4.43
C GLU A 329 6.74 0.26 -3.97
N ILE A 330 6.52 0.11 -2.66
CA ILE A 330 5.24 0.32 -1.99
C ILE A 330 5.49 1.31 -0.85
N ALA A 331 5.08 2.56 -1.06
CA ALA A 331 5.48 3.67 -0.20
C ALA A 331 4.33 4.63 0.13
N GLY A 332 4.33 5.11 1.36
CA GLY A 332 3.55 6.29 1.73
C GLY A 332 2.10 6.02 2.10
N VAL A 333 1.51 7.07 2.66
CA VAL A 333 0.21 7.04 3.34
C VAL A 333 -0.34 8.45 3.41
N VAL A 334 -1.62 8.59 3.07
CA VAL A 334 -2.35 9.86 3.07
C VAL A 334 -3.16 9.96 4.36
N GLU A 335 -2.91 11.01 5.14
CA GLU A 335 -3.69 11.35 6.33
C GLU A 335 -5.04 11.93 5.90
N ILE A 336 -6.13 11.36 6.40
CA ILE A 336 -7.50 11.71 6.03
C ILE A 336 -8.01 12.76 7.03
N PRO A 337 -8.40 13.98 6.59
CA PRO A 337 -8.90 15.01 7.50
C PRO A 337 -10.07 14.51 8.34
N THR A 338 -10.01 14.72 9.65
CA THR A 338 -10.78 14.00 10.68
C THR A 338 -12.27 14.39 10.78
N ALA A 339 -12.90 14.75 9.67
CA ALA A 339 -14.33 15.05 9.57
C ALA A 339 -15.23 13.80 9.56
N VAL A 340 -14.65 12.61 9.39
CA VAL A 340 -15.38 11.33 9.35
C VAL A 340 -14.93 10.42 10.50
N SER A 341 -15.89 9.90 11.26
CA SER A 341 -15.67 9.07 12.45
C SER A 341 -15.27 7.63 12.08
N THR A 342 -14.01 7.42 11.66
CA THR A 342 -13.45 6.08 11.43
C THR A 342 -12.15 5.86 12.19
N ASN A 343 -11.93 4.64 12.69
CA ASN A 343 -10.73 4.24 13.44
C ASN A 343 -9.48 4.03 12.54
N GLN A 344 -9.49 4.58 11.32
CA GLN A 344 -8.48 4.40 10.27
C GLN A 344 -8.25 5.76 9.54
N PRO A 345 -7.60 6.76 10.18
CA PRO A 345 -7.41 8.09 9.59
C PRO A 345 -6.32 8.14 8.49
N PHE A 346 -6.02 7.00 7.85
CA PHE A 346 -4.84 6.81 7.01
C PHE A 346 -5.14 5.88 5.82
N ASN A 347 -5.09 6.41 4.59
CA ASN A 347 -5.07 5.58 3.38
C ASN A 347 -3.62 5.20 3.03
N ARG A 348 -3.25 3.92 3.24
CA ARG A 348 -1.89 3.37 3.04
C ARG A 348 -1.73 2.73 1.65
N ALA A 349 -0.58 2.93 1.01
CA ALA A 349 -0.21 2.17 -0.18
C ALA A 349 -0.26 0.66 0.10
N THR A 350 -1.05 -0.12 -0.65
CA THR A 350 -1.37 -1.52 -0.31
C THR A 350 -1.38 -2.47 -1.51
N ILE A 351 -0.77 -3.65 -1.35
CA ILE A 351 -1.05 -4.88 -2.12
C ILE A 351 -1.85 -5.81 -1.20
N SER A 352 -3.02 -6.31 -1.64
CA SER A 352 -3.88 -7.16 -0.80
C SER A 352 -4.66 -8.27 -1.52
N ALA A 353 -4.69 -9.46 -0.91
CA ALA A 353 -5.70 -10.49 -1.15
C ALA A 353 -6.37 -10.88 0.19
N GLY A 354 -7.66 -11.23 0.18
CA GLY A 354 -8.32 -11.68 1.41
C GLY A 354 -9.84 -11.79 1.35
N ALA A 355 -10.45 -12.34 2.40
CA ALA A 355 -11.90 -12.54 2.47
C ALA A 355 -12.50 -12.17 3.85
N GLU A 356 -13.64 -11.49 3.87
CA GLU A 356 -14.22 -10.95 5.12
C GLU A 356 -15.28 -11.87 5.78
N GLU A 357 -16.01 -12.70 5.03
CA GLU A 357 -17.05 -13.59 5.58
C GLU A 357 -16.56 -15.06 5.73
N LEU A 358 -17.11 -16.00 4.94
CA LEU A 358 -16.79 -17.43 4.98
C LEU A 358 -15.71 -17.85 3.96
N GLY A 359 -15.39 -16.95 3.03
CA GLY A 359 -14.42 -17.16 1.96
C GLY A 359 -13.01 -17.40 2.46
N ARG A 360 -12.20 -18.13 1.68
CA ARG A 360 -10.75 -18.20 1.91
C ARG A 360 -10.06 -16.97 1.29
N GLY A 361 -8.97 -16.51 1.90
CA GLY A 361 -8.08 -15.55 1.28
C GLY A 361 -7.39 -16.16 0.05
N GLY A 362 -7.21 -15.36 -1.01
CA GLY A 362 -6.46 -15.73 -2.20
C GLY A 362 -4.95 -15.53 -2.03
N THR A 363 -4.16 -15.96 -3.01
CA THR A 363 -2.69 -15.89 -2.91
C THR A 363 -2.12 -14.55 -3.40
N VAL A 364 -0.95 -14.18 -2.88
CA VAL A 364 -0.15 -13.05 -3.39
C VAL A 364 1.24 -13.55 -3.75
N LEU A 365 1.66 -13.33 -4.99
CA LEU A 365 3.00 -13.62 -5.49
C LEU A 365 3.68 -12.33 -5.96
N ILE A 366 4.83 -12.01 -5.36
CA ILE A 366 5.66 -10.87 -5.74
C ILE A 366 7.01 -11.42 -6.21
N GLU A 367 7.39 -11.13 -7.45
CA GLU A 367 8.72 -11.45 -7.99
C GLU A 367 9.43 -10.17 -8.42
N THR A 368 10.62 -9.93 -7.87
CA THR A 368 11.43 -8.77 -8.19
C THR A 368 12.91 -9.04 -8.03
N ASP A 369 13.76 -8.14 -8.52
CA ASP A 369 15.16 -8.10 -8.11
C ASP A 369 15.29 -7.28 -6.82
N ARG A 370 14.57 -6.15 -6.73
CA ARG A 370 14.58 -5.25 -5.57
C ARG A 370 13.16 -4.96 -5.05
N LEU A 371 12.92 -5.17 -3.75
CA LEU A 371 11.66 -4.81 -3.07
C LEU A 371 11.90 -3.71 -2.04
N VAL A 372 11.06 -2.67 -2.04
CA VAL A 372 11.04 -1.62 -1.02
C VAL A 372 9.62 -1.42 -0.50
N VAL A 373 9.42 -1.65 0.80
CA VAL A 373 8.14 -1.44 1.51
C VAL A 373 8.37 -0.44 2.64
N ARG A 374 8.01 0.82 2.40
CA ARG A 374 8.40 1.96 3.27
C ARG A 374 7.24 2.91 3.60
N ASP A 375 7.49 3.83 4.51
CA ASP A 375 6.62 4.98 4.83
C ASP A 375 5.18 4.66 5.28
N GLY A 376 4.90 3.42 5.68
CA GLY A 376 3.57 2.91 6.02
C GLY A 376 2.92 2.03 4.95
N GLY A 377 3.65 1.68 3.89
CA GLY A 377 3.21 0.75 2.85
C GLY A 377 2.96 -0.68 3.36
N ARG A 378 2.08 -1.42 2.68
CA ARG A 378 1.64 -2.75 3.09
C ARG A 378 1.60 -3.76 1.94
N ILE A 379 2.08 -4.97 2.19
CA ILE A 379 1.70 -6.18 1.47
C ILE A 379 0.95 -7.05 2.47
N THR A 380 -0.25 -7.54 2.12
CA THR A 380 -1.02 -8.39 3.02
C THR A 380 -1.77 -9.51 2.30
N VAL A 381 -1.84 -10.66 2.96
CA VAL A 381 -2.89 -11.66 2.76
C VAL A 381 -3.67 -11.82 4.07
N GLY A 382 -4.96 -12.15 4.01
CA GLY A 382 -5.71 -12.34 5.25
C GLY A 382 -7.17 -12.74 5.12
N THR A 383 -7.80 -12.95 6.26
CA THR A 383 -9.26 -13.07 6.40
C THR A 383 -9.72 -12.31 7.64
N GLU A 384 -10.95 -11.78 7.60
CA GLU A 384 -11.60 -11.12 8.76
C GLU A 384 -12.86 -11.90 9.22
N GLY A 385 -12.92 -13.18 8.85
CA GLY A 385 -14.01 -14.11 9.14
C GLY A 385 -13.51 -15.56 9.28
N SER A 386 -14.40 -16.55 9.13
CA SER A 386 -14.09 -17.95 9.50
C SER A 386 -13.31 -18.75 8.45
N GLY A 387 -13.07 -18.19 7.26
CA GLY A 387 -12.24 -18.82 6.25
C GLY A 387 -10.74 -18.66 6.54
N ASN A 388 -9.92 -19.60 6.05
CA ASN A 388 -8.47 -19.49 6.18
C ASN A 388 -7.94 -18.35 5.31
N ALA A 389 -6.96 -17.60 5.82
CA ALA A 389 -6.17 -16.68 5.02
C ALA A 389 -5.34 -17.44 3.97
N GLY A 390 -5.11 -16.80 2.82
CA GLY A 390 -4.28 -17.33 1.73
C GLY A 390 -2.79 -17.09 1.97
N ASP A 391 -1.96 -17.62 1.08
CA ASP A 391 -0.50 -17.57 1.23
C ASP A 391 0.14 -16.37 0.51
N LEU A 392 1.18 -15.81 1.12
CA LEU A 392 1.99 -14.71 0.58
C LEU A 392 3.41 -15.21 0.26
N THR A 393 3.81 -15.10 -1.00
CA THR A 393 5.16 -15.45 -1.47
C THR A 393 5.86 -14.22 -2.05
N VAL A 394 7.08 -13.95 -1.57
CA VAL A 394 7.92 -12.82 -2.00
C VAL A 394 9.29 -13.35 -2.42
N ILE A 395 9.65 -13.12 -3.69
CA ILE A 395 10.94 -13.48 -4.27
C ILE A 395 11.63 -12.17 -4.68
N ALA A 396 12.72 -11.79 -4.01
CA ALA A 396 13.45 -10.54 -4.27
C ALA A 396 14.96 -10.81 -4.46
N ARG A 397 15.38 -11.02 -5.72
CA ARG A 397 16.66 -11.69 -6.06
C ARG A 397 17.91 -10.99 -5.53
N GLU A 398 17.91 -9.67 -5.42
CA GLU A 398 19.01 -8.91 -4.82
C GLU A 398 18.69 -8.52 -3.37
N SER A 399 17.52 -7.90 -3.11
CA SER A 399 17.26 -7.32 -1.79
C SER A 399 15.79 -7.01 -1.51
N ALA A 400 15.42 -7.05 -0.22
CA ALA A 400 14.14 -6.56 0.30
C ALA A 400 14.36 -5.64 1.52
N LEU A 401 13.89 -4.38 1.41
CA LEU A 401 13.90 -3.40 2.49
C LEU A 401 12.48 -3.16 3.02
N ILE A 402 12.26 -3.44 4.31
CA ILE A 402 11.01 -3.15 5.03
C ILE A 402 11.33 -2.08 6.09
N GLU A 403 10.88 -0.85 5.86
CA GLU A 403 11.24 0.33 6.65
C GLU A 403 10.00 1.00 7.25
N GLY A 404 9.86 0.98 8.57
CA GLY A 404 8.73 1.62 9.27
C GLY A 404 8.84 3.15 9.28
N ARG A 405 7.70 3.85 9.44
CA ARG A 405 7.68 5.31 9.58
C ARG A 405 7.00 5.77 10.86
N ARG A 406 7.69 6.68 11.54
CA ARG A 406 7.14 7.54 12.59
C ARG A 406 6.51 8.75 11.90
N ILE A 407 5.19 8.92 11.95
CA ILE A 407 4.57 10.13 11.43
C ILE A 407 4.80 11.27 12.44
N THR A 408 5.17 12.44 11.94
CA THR A 408 5.44 13.64 12.75
C THR A 408 4.37 14.72 12.53
N THR A 409 3.10 14.37 12.74
CA THR A 409 1.94 15.29 12.71
C THR A 409 1.21 15.29 14.07
N ASN A 410 1.87 15.87 15.08
CA ASN A 410 1.39 16.06 16.48
C ASN A 410 0.99 14.81 17.29
N SER A 411 0.81 13.65 16.66
CA SER A 411 0.57 12.35 17.29
C SER A 411 1.79 11.45 17.11
N LEU A 412 2.19 10.72 18.15
CA LEU A 412 3.34 9.77 18.12
C LEU A 412 3.01 8.45 17.38
N THR A 413 2.19 8.53 16.33
CA THR A 413 1.63 7.36 15.65
C THR A 413 2.69 6.73 14.75
N LEU A 414 3.31 5.65 15.24
CA LEU A 414 4.11 4.75 14.43
C LEU A 414 3.18 4.03 13.44
N LEU A 415 3.33 4.28 12.15
CA LEU A 415 2.74 3.44 11.12
C LEU A 415 3.83 2.49 10.60
N PRO A 416 3.89 1.24 11.10
CA PRO A 416 4.82 0.27 10.57
C PRO A 416 4.51 0.00 9.10
N SER A 417 5.55 -0.18 8.30
CA SER A 417 5.43 -0.80 6.97
C SER A 417 5.46 -2.31 7.16
N THR A 418 4.55 -3.02 6.51
CA THR A 418 4.19 -4.40 6.90
C THR A 418 4.14 -5.36 5.71
N ILE A 419 4.74 -6.54 5.86
CA ILE A 419 4.51 -7.71 5.01
C ILE A 419 3.82 -8.77 5.88
N SER A 420 2.54 -9.07 5.66
CA SER A 420 1.74 -9.83 6.65
C SER A 420 0.79 -10.89 6.09
N ALA A 421 0.67 -12.02 6.79
CA ALA A 421 -0.42 -13.00 6.60
C ALA A 421 -1.25 -13.13 7.90
N SER A 422 -2.47 -12.61 7.92
CA SER A 422 -3.25 -12.45 9.17
C SER A 422 -4.68 -12.99 9.10
N SER A 423 -5.09 -13.75 10.12
CA SER A 423 -6.49 -14.16 10.34
C SER A 423 -7.06 -13.38 11.53
N LYS A 424 -8.09 -12.55 11.28
CA LYS A 424 -8.69 -11.65 12.27
C LYS A 424 -10.11 -12.06 12.66
N ASN A 425 -10.48 -11.69 13.88
CA ASN A 425 -11.79 -12.01 14.47
C ASN A 425 -12.75 -10.83 14.37
N THR A 426 -13.95 -11.05 13.83
CA THR A 426 -15.03 -10.05 13.81
C THR A 426 -15.98 -10.22 14.99
N ALA A 427 -16.49 -9.10 15.52
CA ALA A 427 -17.21 -9.05 16.81
C ALA A 427 -18.59 -9.76 16.86
N ILE A 428 -18.97 -10.47 15.80
CA ILE A 428 -20.30 -11.07 15.58
C ILE A 428 -20.32 -12.61 15.61
N SER A 429 -19.16 -13.27 15.51
CA SER A 429 -19.00 -14.72 15.75
C SER A 429 -17.52 -15.04 15.98
N PRO A 430 -17.14 -15.91 16.93
CA PRO A 430 -15.74 -16.31 17.10
C PRO A 430 -15.25 -17.06 15.86
N ALA A 431 -14.49 -16.37 15.00
CA ALA A 431 -13.97 -16.96 13.78
C ALA A 431 -12.86 -17.98 14.06
N SER A 432 -12.78 -19.00 13.20
CA SER A 432 -11.93 -20.18 13.33
C SER A 432 -10.96 -20.36 12.17
N GLY A 433 -10.83 -19.36 11.30
CA GLY A 433 -9.94 -19.42 10.14
C GLY A 433 -8.48 -19.46 10.58
N ASN A 434 -7.66 -20.32 9.98
CA ASN A 434 -6.21 -20.29 10.17
C ASN A 434 -5.63 -19.04 9.49
N ALA A 435 -4.55 -18.49 10.05
CA ALA A 435 -3.69 -17.56 9.33
C ALA A 435 -2.91 -18.30 8.22
N GLY A 436 -2.58 -17.57 7.16
CA GLY A 436 -1.91 -18.10 5.98
C GLY A 436 -0.39 -18.18 6.14
N SER A 437 0.28 -18.82 5.19
CA SER A 437 1.74 -18.96 5.18
C SER A 437 2.39 -17.73 4.57
N LEU A 438 3.60 -17.39 5.04
CA LEU A 438 4.38 -16.26 4.55
C LEU A 438 5.80 -16.73 4.20
N ASN A 439 6.11 -16.73 2.90
CA ASN A 439 7.35 -17.27 2.34
C ASN A 439 8.17 -16.16 1.67
N LEU A 440 9.38 -15.88 2.20
CA LEU A 440 10.34 -14.96 1.60
C LEU A 440 11.56 -15.74 1.08
N THR A 441 11.97 -15.46 -0.15
CA THR A 441 13.25 -15.88 -0.72
C THR A 441 13.94 -14.66 -1.32
N VAL A 442 14.98 -14.18 -0.66
CA VAL A 442 15.62 -12.90 -1.01
C VAL A 442 17.15 -13.01 -1.02
N GLY A 443 17.85 -12.01 -1.54
CA GLY A 443 19.30 -11.83 -1.29
C GLY A 443 19.51 -11.23 0.11
N ASP A 444 19.64 -9.91 0.19
CA ASP A 444 19.70 -9.16 1.45
C ASP A 444 18.31 -8.80 1.99
N LEU A 445 17.99 -9.23 3.21
CA LEU A 445 16.80 -8.79 3.94
C LEU A 445 17.16 -7.71 4.99
N THR A 446 16.58 -6.52 4.87
CA THR A 446 16.65 -5.49 5.93
C THR A 446 15.26 -5.15 6.45
N VAL A 447 15.05 -5.32 7.75
CA VAL A 447 13.82 -4.91 8.46
C VAL A 447 14.20 -3.87 9.50
N ARG A 448 13.81 -2.60 9.31
CA ARG A 448 14.25 -1.48 10.16
C ARG A 448 13.20 -0.45 10.52
N ASP A 449 13.53 0.40 11.49
CA ASP A 449 12.76 1.59 11.92
C ASP A 449 11.30 1.28 12.30
N GLY A 450 11.09 0.12 12.93
CA GLY A 450 9.77 -0.39 13.31
C GLY A 450 8.99 -1.09 12.18
N GLY A 451 9.62 -1.35 11.03
CA GLY A 451 9.09 -2.20 9.96
C GLY A 451 8.87 -3.65 10.43
N GLN A 452 7.92 -4.35 9.81
CA GLN A 452 7.43 -5.63 10.32
C GLN A 452 7.18 -6.66 9.22
N ILE A 453 7.55 -7.91 9.50
CA ILE A 453 7.17 -9.10 8.73
C ILE A 453 6.45 -10.03 9.71
N SER A 454 5.20 -10.40 9.44
CA SER A 454 4.37 -11.03 10.48
C SER A 454 3.37 -12.08 9.97
N VAL A 455 3.21 -13.15 10.72
CA VAL A 455 2.01 -14.02 10.67
C VAL A 455 1.26 -13.92 12.00
N SER A 456 -0.07 -13.88 11.98
CA SER A 456 -0.86 -13.68 13.22
C SER A 456 -2.29 -14.24 13.15
N SER A 457 -2.75 -14.85 14.23
CA SER A 457 -4.15 -15.30 14.39
C SER A 457 -4.80 -14.70 15.65
N ASP A 458 -5.80 -13.83 15.45
CA ASP A 458 -6.77 -13.42 16.48
C ASP A 458 -7.90 -14.45 16.65
N ASN A 459 -7.95 -15.43 15.75
CA ASN A 459 -8.99 -16.44 15.59
C ASN A 459 -8.63 -17.74 16.32
N GLN A 460 -9.61 -18.64 16.48
CA GLN A 460 -9.36 -19.96 17.08
C GLN A 460 -8.51 -20.90 16.19
N GLY A 461 -8.28 -20.52 14.93
CA GLY A 461 -7.39 -21.23 14.01
C GLY A 461 -5.92 -20.99 14.31
N SER A 462 -5.06 -21.84 13.75
CA SER A 462 -3.59 -21.72 13.92
C SER A 462 -3.09 -20.39 13.37
N THR A 463 -2.13 -19.79 14.09
CA THR A 463 -1.18 -18.88 13.44
C THR A 463 -0.37 -19.68 12.43
N GLY A 464 -0.11 -19.09 11.27
CA GLY A 464 0.54 -19.76 10.14
C GLY A 464 2.05 -19.90 10.31
N ASP A 465 2.69 -20.44 9.28
CA ASP A 465 4.14 -20.57 9.19
C ASP A 465 4.75 -19.37 8.47
N LEU A 466 5.79 -18.78 9.08
CA LEU A 466 6.65 -17.76 8.50
C LEU A 466 7.99 -18.40 8.14
N GLN A 467 8.32 -18.43 6.85
CA GLN A 467 9.60 -18.94 6.34
C GLN A 467 10.37 -17.83 5.61
N ILE A 468 11.64 -17.65 5.98
CA ILE A 468 12.56 -16.73 5.32
C ILE A 468 13.82 -17.50 4.92
N GLN A 469 14.16 -17.40 3.64
CA GLN A 469 15.46 -17.78 3.09
C GLN A 469 16.16 -16.52 2.54
N ALA A 470 17.40 -16.29 2.94
CA ALA A 470 18.19 -15.11 2.55
C ALA A 470 19.69 -15.43 2.47
N GLU A 471 20.50 -14.52 1.91
CA GLU A 471 21.95 -14.50 2.13
C GLU A 471 22.24 -13.80 3.47
N THR A 472 21.71 -12.59 3.66
CA THR A 472 21.81 -11.84 4.91
C THR A 472 20.44 -11.42 5.45
N ILE A 473 20.32 -11.36 6.79
CA ILE A 473 19.14 -10.82 7.48
C ILE A 473 19.58 -9.82 8.53
N ALA A 474 19.20 -8.56 8.36
CA ALA A 474 19.44 -7.46 9.28
C ALA A 474 18.13 -6.94 9.88
N VAL A 475 17.85 -7.29 11.13
CA VAL A 475 16.70 -6.78 11.90
C VAL A 475 17.19 -5.66 12.83
N LEU A 476 16.93 -4.41 12.44
CA LEU A 476 17.54 -3.22 13.04
C LEU A 476 16.48 -2.28 13.63
N ASP A 477 16.85 -1.41 14.57
CA ASP A 477 16.05 -0.23 14.99
C ASP A 477 14.56 -0.51 15.25
N ALA A 478 14.29 -1.40 16.21
CA ALA A 478 12.95 -1.88 16.55
C ALA A 478 12.18 -2.60 15.41
N GLY A 479 12.85 -2.99 14.33
CA GLY A 479 12.35 -3.90 13.30
C GLY A 479 11.97 -5.28 13.88
N ARG A 480 11.01 -5.95 13.24
CA ARG A 480 10.34 -7.14 13.80
C ARG A 480 10.07 -8.22 12.74
N ILE A 481 10.32 -9.47 13.11
CA ILE A 481 9.83 -10.67 12.43
C ILE A 481 8.99 -11.45 13.44
N THR A 482 7.70 -11.70 13.21
CA THR A 482 6.79 -12.24 14.23
C THR A 482 5.85 -13.35 13.75
N ALA A 483 5.52 -14.27 14.67
CA ALA A 483 4.49 -15.29 14.51
C ALA A 483 3.64 -15.35 15.80
N GLU A 484 2.67 -14.46 15.93
CA GLU A 484 1.96 -14.22 17.19
C GLU A 484 0.58 -14.90 17.26
N SER A 485 0.38 -15.76 18.26
CA SER A 485 -0.89 -16.48 18.51
C SER A 485 -1.69 -15.86 19.68
N VAL A 486 -2.94 -15.47 19.41
CA VAL A 486 -3.85 -14.93 20.43
C VAL A 486 -4.82 -15.99 20.94
N ILE A 487 -5.30 -16.84 20.04
CA ILE A 487 -6.14 -18.02 20.28
C ILE A 487 -5.65 -19.10 19.30
N GLY A 488 -5.97 -20.38 19.55
CA GLY A 488 -5.53 -21.48 18.68
C GLY A 488 -4.09 -21.95 18.97
N ASP A 489 -3.47 -22.51 17.93
CA ASP A 489 -2.19 -23.22 18.01
C ASP A 489 -0.96 -22.32 17.72
N ARG A 490 0.23 -22.91 17.80
CA ARG A 490 1.55 -22.29 17.59
C ARG A 490 1.74 -21.73 16.18
N GLY A 491 2.09 -20.45 16.09
CA GLY A 491 2.81 -19.92 14.92
C GLY A 491 4.26 -20.40 14.90
N ASN A 492 4.83 -20.59 13.71
CA ASN A 492 6.23 -21.03 13.57
C ASN A 492 7.04 -20.04 12.72
N ILE A 493 8.29 -19.82 13.11
CA ILE A 493 9.30 -19.05 12.37
C ILE A 493 10.40 -20.02 11.93
N ARG A 494 10.66 -20.12 10.63
CA ARG A 494 11.83 -20.80 10.06
C ARG A 494 12.69 -19.79 9.31
N ILE A 495 13.96 -19.71 9.67
CA ILE A 495 14.95 -18.84 9.05
C ILE A 495 16.15 -19.70 8.61
N THR A 496 16.55 -19.56 7.35
CA THR A 496 17.79 -20.10 6.80
C THR A 496 18.54 -18.98 6.07
N ALA A 497 19.71 -18.58 6.56
CA ALA A 497 20.54 -17.54 5.94
C ALA A 497 22.00 -17.64 6.36
N ASP A 498 22.95 -17.11 5.59
CA ASP A 498 24.37 -17.21 5.97
C ASP A 498 24.69 -16.32 7.19
N THR A 499 24.09 -15.12 7.26
CA THR A 499 24.22 -14.21 8.41
C THR A 499 22.88 -13.69 8.92
N VAL A 500 22.65 -13.79 10.23
CA VAL A 500 21.48 -13.20 10.92
C VAL A 500 21.93 -12.22 12.00
N GLN A 501 21.69 -10.92 11.78
CA GLN A 501 22.01 -9.84 12.71
C GLN A 501 20.74 -9.18 13.26
N LEU A 502 20.60 -9.15 14.58
CA LEU A 502 19.61 -8.33 15.29
C LEU A 502 20.34 -7.19 16.02
N GLN A 503 19.92 -5.94 15.83
CA GLN A 503 20.54 -4.79 16.48
C GLN A 503 19.54 -3.70 16.90
N ARG A 504 19.78 -3.05 18.05
CA ARG A 504 19.03 -1.88 18.52
C ARG A 504 17.53 -2.18 18.70
N ASN A 505 17.22 -3.16 19.55
CA ASN A 505 15.86 -3.69 19.76
C ASN A 505 15.28 -4.44 18.55
N GLY A 506 16.11 -5.02 17.69
CA GLY A 506 15.63 -5.94 16.65
C GLY A 506 15.04 -7.20 17.28
N ARG A 507 13.94 -7.73 16.75
CA ARG A 507 13.23 -8.87 17.37
C ARG A 507 12.78 -9.96 16.39
N ILE A 508 12.86 -11.20 16.85
CA ILE A 508 12.26 -12.38 16.23
C ILE A 508 11.33 -13.03 17.27
N ASP A 509 10.02 -12.81 17.16
CA ASP A 509 9.02 -13.12 18.20
C ASP A 509 7.99 -14.17 17.74
N ALA A 510 8.09 -15.42 18.20
CA ALA A 510 7.02 -16.44 18.06
C ALA A 510 6.20 -16.56 19.36
N ASN A 511 5.80 -15.41 19.93
CA ASN A 511 5.17 -15.35 21.24
C ASN A 511 3.68 -15.70 21.18
N ALA A 512 3.14 -16.21 22.30
CA ALA A 512 1.73 -16.50 22.45
C ALA A 512 1.11 -15.72 23.61
N ILE A 513 -0.02 -15.08 23.37
CA ILE A 513 -0.75 -14.31 24.39
C ILE A 513 -1.99 -15.07 24.87
N ARG A 514 -2.48 -14.68 26.06
CA ARG A 514 -3.56 -15.37 26.78
C ARG A 514 -3.21 -16.86 27.03
N GLU A 515 -4.08 -17.77 26.61
CA GLU A 515 -4.02 -19.24 26.83
C GLU A 515 -3.31 -20.00 25.70
N ALA A 516 -2.92 -19.31 24.61
CA ALA A 516 -2.19 -19.94 23.52
C ALA A 516 -0.78 -20.40 23.95
N THR A 517 -0.25 -21.41 23.28
CA THR A 517 1.07 -22.00 23.56
C THR A 517 2.14 -21.32 22.68
N GLY A 518 3.30 -20.99 23.27
CA GLY A 518 4.40 -20.31 22.58
C GLY A 518 4.85 -21.05 21.33
N GLY A 519 5.09 -20.30 20.25
CA GLY A 519 5.41 -20.81 18.92
C GLY A 519 6.79 -21.45 18.81
N ASN A 520 7.16 -21.94 17.63
CA ASN A 520 8.51 -22.48 17.42
C ASN A 520 9.37 -21.52 16.59
N VAL A 521 10.64 -21.36 16.97
CA VAL A 521 11.64 -20.58 16.21
C VAL A 521 12.78 -21.52 15.81
N SER A 522 12.99 -21.70 14.51
CA SER A 522 14.08 -22.50 13.94
C SER A 522 14.99 -21.57 13.13
N ILE A 523 16.24 -21.38 13.56
CA ILE A 523 17.23 -20.58 12.84
C ILE A 523 18.44 -21.45 12.48
N GLU A 524 18.75 -21.53 11.20
CA GLU A 524 19.93 -22.19 10.64
C GLU A 524 20.77 -21.12 9.93
N ALA A 525 21.97 -20.82 10.45
CA ALA A 525 22.83 -19.77 9.89
C ALA A 525 24.30 -19.92 10.23
N GLU A 526 25.23 -19.59 9.32
CA GLU A 526 26.68 -19.67 9.61
C GLU A 526 27.04 -18.77 10.80
N THR A 527 26.58 -17.51 10.80
CA THR A 527 26.81 -16.56 11.91
C THR A 527 25.52 -15.88 12.38
N ILE A 528 25.34 -15.79 13.70
CA ILE A 528 24.23 -15.08 14.35
C ILE A 528 24.78 -14.04 15.33
N ALA A 529 24.34 -12.79 15.22
CA ALA A 529 24.73 -11.70 16.11
C ALA A 529 23.51 -10.97 16.70
N THR A 530 23.31 -11.09 18.02
CA THR A 530 22.15 -10.55 18.75
C THR A 530 22.61 -9.46 19.74
N LEU A 531 22.51 -8.20 19.31
CA LEU A 531 23.25 -7.09 19.93
C LEU A 531 22.34 -5.90 20.34
N LYS A 532 22.70 -5.16 21.39
CA LYS A 532 22.04 -3.90 21.80
C LYS A 532 20.54 -4.10 22.07
N ALA A 533 20.25 -4.84 23.14
CA ALA A 533 18.90 -5.13 23.64
C ALA A 533 17.97 -5.77 22.59
N SER A 534 18.48 -6.75 21.85
CA SER A 534 17.74 -7.44 20.79
C SER A 534 17.34 -8.87 21.22
N ASN A 535 16.16 -9.32 20.81
CA ASN A 535 15.54 -10.51 21.40
C ASN A 535 15.14 -11.55 20.34
N ILE A 536 15.29 -12.83 20.69
CA ILE A 536 14.64 -13.96 19.99
C ILE A 536 13.76 -14.66 21.03
N SER A 537 12.44 -14.69 20.85
CA SER A 537 11.55 -15.25 21.88
C SER A 537 10.41 -16.13 21.37
N ALA A 538 10.03 -17.08 22.23
CA ALA A 538 8.93 -18.02 22.05
C ALA A 538 8.11 -18.13 23.35
N ASN A 539 7.87 -17.00 23.99
CA ASN A 539 7.29 -16.89 25.32
C ASN A 539 5.77 -17.06 25.30
N ALA A 540 5.18 -17.48 26.44
CA ALA A 540 3.74 -17.62 26.62
C ALA A 540 3.26 -17.00 27.95
N ILE A 541 1.96 -16.68 28.03
CA ILE A 541 1.35 -16.19 29.29
C ILE A 541 0.79 -17.38 30.10
N ALA A 542 -0.32 -17.98 29.66
CA ALA A 542 -0.96 -19.09 30.37
C ALA A 542 -0.80 -20.46 29.69
N GLY A 543 -0.53 -20.50 28.38
CA GLY A 543 -0.05 -21.72 27.71
C GLY A 543 1.41 -22.02 28.05
N SER A 544 1.94 -23.15 27.60
CA SER A 544 3.37 -23.46 27.78
C SER A 544 4.24 -22.64 26.82
N GLY A 545 5.52 -22.44 27.16
CA GLY A 545 6.50 -21.85 26.26
C GLY A 545 6.75 -22.71 25.01
N GLY A 546 7.38 -22.10 24.01
CA GLY A 546 7.67 -22.73 22.73
C GLY A 546 8.98 -23.51 22.66
N GLN A 547 9.45 -23.77 21.45
CA GLN A 547 10.80 -24.29 21.21
C GLN A 547 11.60 -23.33 20.34
N ILE A 548 12.76 -22.90 20.82
CA ILE A 548 13.79 -22.23 20.02
C ILE A 548 14.87 -23.27 19.72
N ARG A 549 15.11 -23.54 18.43
CA ARG A 549 16.26 -24.31 17.93
C ARG A 549 17.13 -23.39 17.08
N ILE A 550 18.40 -23.24 17.46
CA ILE A 550 19.39 -22.48 16.71
C ILE A 550 20.52 -23.44 16.32
N GLN A 551 20.90 -23.45 15.04
CA GLN A 551 22.04 -24.20 14.52
C GLN A 551 22.98 -23.21 13.83
N THR A 552 24.20 -23.03 14.36
CA THR A 552 25.11 -21.98 13.87
C THR A 552 26.59 -22.24 14.14
N SER A 553 27.47 -21.81 13.24
CA SER A 553 28.92 -21.90 13.44
C SER A 553 29.47 -20.80 14.37
N GLY A 554 28.72 -19.71 14.61
CA GLY A 554 29.13 -18.65 15.53
C GLY A 554 27.95 -17.83 16.08
N LEU A 555 27.71 -17.89 17.39
CA LEU A 555 26.71 -17.08 18.09
C LEU A 555 27.35 -15.97 18.93
N PHE A 556 27.03 -14.72 18.59
CA PHE A 556 27.48 -13.51 19.28
C PHE A 556 26.31 -12.83 20.02
N LEU A 557 26.01 -13.31 21.23
CA LEU A 557 24.97 -12.76 22.11
C LEU A 557 25.54 -11.65 23.02
N ALA A 558 25.00 -10.44 22.93
CA ALA A 558 25.33 -9.36 23.86
C ALA A 558 24.65 -9.56 25.22
N ALA A 559 25.27 -9.07 26.29
CA ALA A 559 24.77 -9.21 27.66
C ALA A 559 23.47 -8.42 27.98
N ASP A 560 22.99 -7.59 27.04
CA ASP A 560 21.71 -6.88 27.12
C ASP A 560 20.62 -7.51 26.22
N SER A 561 20.96 -8.49 25.39
CA SER A 561 20.09 -9.22 24.46
C SER A 561 19.62 -10.56 25.06
N THR A 562 18.49 -11.11 24.58
CA THR A 562 17.94 -12.37 25.11
C THR A 562 17.55 -13.41 24.06
N ILE A 563 17.58 -14.68 24.46
CA ILE A 563 16.98 -15.82 23.75
C ILE A 563 16.14 -16.58 24.77
N GLU A 564 14.81 -16.59 24.65
CA GLU A 564 13.90 -17.02 25.72
C GLU A 564 12.65 -17.76 25.22
N ALA A 565 12.22 -18.80 25.92
CA ALA A 565 10.97 -19.51 25.66
C ALA A 565 10.17 -19.75 26.96
N SER A 566 10.02 -18.73 27.81
CA SER A 566 9.42 -18.85 29.14
C SER A 566 7.89 -18.90 29.12
N SER A 567 7.28 -19.28 30.25
CA SER A 567 5.85 -19.10 30.50
C SER A 567 5.60 -18.54 31.90
N GLN A 568 4.59 -17.67 32.03
CA GLN A 568 4.22 -17.07 33.32
C GLN A 568 3.42 -18.02 34.23
N PHE A 569 2.48 -18.79 33.66
CA PHE A 569 1.62 -19.72 34.40
C PHE A 569 1.64 -21.16 33.86
N GLY A 570 2.16 -21.38 32.65
CA GLY A 570 2.35 -22.69 32.04
C GLY A 570 3.74 -23.28 32.35
N VAL A 571 4.16 -24.26 31.55
CA VAL A 571 5.51 -24.83 31.64
C VAL A 571 6.46 -24.03 30.75
N ASN A 572 7.69 -23.78 31.21
CA ASN A 572 8.74 -23.19 30.37
C ASN A 572 9.04 -24.09 29.15
N GLY A 573 9.25 -23.46 28.01
CA GLY A 573 9.68 -24.08 26.77
C GLY A 573 11.16 -24.44 26.75
N ILE A 574 11.66 -24.80 25.57
CA ILE A 574 13.02 -25.30 25.35
C ILE A 574 13.80 -24.31 24.48
N VAL A 575 15.02 -23.99 24.90
CA VAL A 575 16.01 -23.29 24.06
C VAL A 575 17.18 -24.25 23.82
N GLU A 576 17.39 -24.61 22.56
CA GLU A 576 18.42 -25.52 22.09
C GLU A 576 19.33 -24.76 21.12
N ILE A 577 20.63 -24.72 21.42
CA ILE A 577 21.64 -24.03 20.61
C ILE A 577 22.73 -25.05 20.27
N ASP A 578 22.85 -25.35 18.99
CA ASP A 578 23.74 -26.34 18.40
C ASP A 578 24.85 -25.60 17.63
N THR A 579 26.04 -25.55 18.23
CA THR A 579 27.23 -25.00 17.60
C THR A 579 28.20 -26.14 17.25
N PRO A 580 28.51 -26.39 15.96
CA PRO A 580 29.45 -27.43 15.56
C PRO A 580 30.78 -27.29 16.30
N ASP A 581 31.14 -28.33 17.08
CA ASP A 581 32.16 -28.20 18.11
C ASP A 581 33.55 -27.97 17.51
N LEU A 582 34.21 -26.87 17.91
CA LEU A 582 35.48 -26.38 17.39
C LEU A 582 36.70 -27.21 17.84
N GLN A 583 36.52 -28.50 18.14
CA GLN A 583 37.58 -29.42 18.59
C GLN A 583 38.74 -29.55 17.58
N ASN A 584 38.52 -29.23 16.31
CA ASN A 584 39.56 -29.20 15.28
C ASN A 584 40.28 -27.84 15.13
N ALA A 585 39.81 -26.78 15.79
CA ALA A 585 40.50 -25.49 15.88
C ALA A 585 41.48 -25.44 17.08
N ALA A 586 41.39 -26.39 18.00
CA ALA A 586 42.33 -26.58 19.12
C ALA A 586 43.69 -27.17 18.66
N GLY A 587 44.22 -26.68 17.54
CA GLY A 587 45.62 -26.80 17.17
C GLY A 587 46.47 -25.94 18.11
N ILE A 588 46.61 -26.37 19.36
CA ILE A 588 47.49 -25.75 20.35
C ILE A 588 48.91 -25.86 19.81
N VAL A 589 49.40 -24.76 19.23
CA VAL A 589 50.83 -24.57 19.01
C VAL A 589 51.44 -24.41 20.39
N ASP A 590 51.90 -25.52 20.95
CA ASP A 590 52.74 -25.53 22.12
C ASP A 590 54.03 -24.79 21.76
N LEU A 591 54.09 -23.52 22.14
CA LEU A 591 55.26 -22.69 21.99
C LEU A 591 56.30 -23.20 22.98
N ASN A 592 57.07 -24.21 22.53
CA ASN A 592 58.27 -24.71 23.19
C ASN A 592 59.19 -23.54 23.54
N ALA A 593 59.02 -23.02 24.75
CA ALA A 593 59.83 -21.99 25.34
C ALA A 593 61.11 -22.65 25.85
N ASP A 594 61.99 -23.05 24.92
CA ASP A 594 63.38 -23.35 25.24
C ASP A 594 63.95 -22.12 25.97
N PRO A 595 64.36 -22.24 27.25
CA PRO A 595 64.86 -21.10 27.99
C PRO A 595 66.22 -20.71 27.42
N PHE A 596 66.27 -19.57 26.73
CA PHE A 596 67.51 -19.00 26.21
C PHE A 596 68.48 -18.72 27.38
N ASP A 597 69.50 -19.56 27.49
CA ASP A 597 70.61 -19.43 28.42
C ASP A 597 71.48 -18.20 28.07
N PRO A 598 71.49 -17.13 28.90
CA PRO A 598 72.23 -15.92 28.60
C PRO A 598 73.75 -16.06 28.82
N ASP A 599 74.21 -17.07 29.57
CA ASP A 599 75.62 -17.22 29.96
C ASP A 599 76.49 -17.73 28.79
N ARG A 600 75.87 -18.10 27.65
CA ARG A 600 76.55 -18.60 26.44
C ARG A 600 76.99 -17.54 25.43
N LEU A 601 76.78 -16.25 25.71
CA LEU A 601 77.14 -15.15 24.81
C LEU A 601 78.43 -14.37 25.21
N ILE A 602 79.22 -14.89 26.14
CA ILE A 602 80.53 -14.32 26.51
C ILE A 602 81.66 -15.09 25.79
N ALA A 603 82.19 -14.50 24.73
CA ALA A 603 83.41 -14.97 24.06
C ALA A 603 84.61 -14.09 24.46
N ASP A 604 85.69 -14.71 24.93
CA ASP A 604 86.89 -14.04 25.43
C ASP A 604 87.68 -13.27 24.35
N ALA A 605 88.07 -12.02 24.65
CA ALA A 605 88.92 -11.19 23.78
C ALA A 605 89.81 -10.18 24.55
N CYS A 606 90.73 -10.69 25.37
CA CYS A 606 92.04 -10.10 25.73
C CYS A 606 92.15 -8.61 26.19
N SER A 607 92.35 -8.45 27.51
CA SER A 607 93.41 -7.64 28.14
C SER A 607 93.60 -6.13 27.82
N ALA A 608 93.32 -5.27 28.82
CA ALA A 608 94.27 -4.24 29.30
C ALA A 608 93.87 -3.58 30.65
N THR A 609 94.66 -3.85 31.69
CA THR A 609 95.18 -2.90 32.70
C THR A 609 94.31 -1.74 33.26
N MET A 610 93.82 -1.93 34.49
CA MET A 610 93.71 -0.95 35.61
C MET A 610 93.13 0.48 35.38
N GLN A 611 91.93 0.78 35.90
CA GLN A 611 91.73 1.50 37.19
C GLN A 611 90.25 1.88 37.47
N GLY A 612 89.86 1.82 38.76
CA GLY A 612 88.88 2.71 39.41
C GLY A 612 87.49 2.96 38.80
N GLY A 613 86.50 2.11 39.11
CA GLY A 613 85.09 2.44 38.87
C GLY A 613 84.13 1.60 39.73
N ARG A 614 83.51 2.21 40.77
CA ARG A 614 82.45 1.58 41.56
C ARG A 614 81.09 2.13 41.13
N PHE A 615 80.28 1.33 40.46
CA PHE A 615 78.89 1.67 40.17
C PHE A 615 77.93 0.88 41.07
N THR A 616 76.92 1.55 41.62
CA THR A 616 75.93 0.94 42.51
C THR A 616 74.73 0.48 41.70
N ASN A 617 74.44 -0.83 41.73
CA ASN A 617 73.18 -1.35 41.23
C ASN A 617 72.07 -1.10 42.29
N ILE A 618 71.04 -0.36 41.92
CA ILE A 618 69.79 -0.21 42.68
C ILE A 618 68.71 -1.01 41.96
N GLY A 619 68.56 -2.27 42.37
CA GLY A 619 67.55 -3.17 41.83
C GLY A 619 66.12 -2.78 42.17
N ARG A 620 65.17 -3.44 41.52
CA ARG A 620 63.74 -3.43 41.87
C ARG A 620 63.19 -4.85 41.90
N ASP A 621 63.38 -5.50 43.04
CA ASP A 621 62.30 -6.31 43.61
C ASP A 621 61.07 -5.40 43.84
N GLY A 622 59.82 -5.87 43.92
CA GLY A 622 59.30 -7.23 43.86
C GLY A 622 57.89 -7.24 44.46
N PHE A 623 57.06 -8.22 44.13
CA PHE A 623 55.80 -8.49 44.86
C PHE A 623 56.14 -9.16 46.22
N PRO A 624 55.40 -8.92 47.33
CA PRO A 624 54.00 -9.34 47.43
C PRO A 624 53.09 -8.43 48.30
N GLU A 625 52.08 -9.01 48.94
CA GLU A 625 50.88 -8.36 49.49
C GLU A 625 50.99 -7.82 50.94
N ASN A 626 50.04 -6.94 51.30
CA ASN A 626 49.37 -6.78 52.61
C ASN A 626 50.19 -6.76 53.93
N THR A 627 50.15 -5.64 54.69
CA THR A 627 49.43 -5.57 56.02
C THR A 627 49.51 -4.22 56.79
N VAL A 628 48.33 -3.83 57.30
CA VAL A 628 47.95 -3.01 58.49
C VAL A 628 49.03 -2.38 59.41
N SER A 629 48.93 -1.06 59.65
CA SER A 629 48.93 -0.35 60.98
C SER A 629 49.11 1.17 60.78
N ALA A 630 48.65 2.12 61.62
CA ALA A 630 47.62 2.22 62.67
C ALA A 630 47.08 3.69 62.62
N GLN A 631 45.90 4.10 63.10
CA GLN A 631 45.28 4.06 64.45
C GLN A 631 43.74 3.97 64.26
N ARG A 632 42.93 3.16 64.99
CA ARG A 632 42.51 3.25 66.41
C ARG A 632 41.95 4.63 66.80
N GLU A 633 40.74 4.83 67.34
CA GLU A 633 39.58 3.98 67.72
C GLU A 633 38.36 4.96 67.91
N THR A 634 37.06 4.64 68.08
CA THR A 634 36.31 3.41 68.47
C THR A 634 34.84 3.40 67.92
N PHE A 635 33.97 2.53 68.46
CA PHE A 635 32.53 2.26 68.17
C PHE A 635 31.52 3.36 68.63
N SER A 636 30.18 3.33 68.40
CA SER A 636 29.22 2.23 68.12
C SER A 636 27.92 2.67 67.39
N MET A 637 26.97 1.74 67.16
CA MET A 637 25.64 1.94 66.51
C MET A 637 24.43 1.54 67.40
N VAL A 638 23.21 1.87 66.92
CA VAL A 638 21.86 1.28 67.19
C VAL A 638 20.86 2.02 68.14
N THR A 639 19.95 2.83 67.53
CA THR A 639 18.45 3.03 67.70
C THR A 639 17.75 3.00 69.11
N PRO A 640 16.39 3.15 69.29
CA PRO A 640 15.27 3.71 68.49
C PRO A 640 14.31 4.71 69.25
N GLN A 641 13.15 5.09 68.63
CA GLN A 641 11.93 5.78 69.20
C GLN A 641 12.02 7.28 69.58
N GLY A 642 10.95 8.12 69.56
CA GLY A 642 9.56 7.99 69.02
C GLY A 642 8.57 9.08 69.53
N LEU A 643 7.47 9.36 68.78
CA LEU A 643 6.29 10.22 69.13
C LEU A 643 6.55 11.76 69.24
N THR A 644 5.62 12.72 68.99
CA THR A 644 4.21 12.79 68.52
C THR A 644 3.88 14.21 67.97
N GLY A 645 2.95 14.37 67.01
CA GLY A 645 2.43 15.71 66.62
C GLY A 645 1.48 15.74 65.38
N SER A 646 0.24 16.18 65.56
CA SER A 646 -0.88 16.11 64.60
C SER A 646 -0.83 17.08 63.39
N PRO A 647 -1.61 16.85 62.30
CA PRO A 647 -1.46 17.58 61.03
C PRO A 647 -2.32 18.85 60.87
N GLN A 648 -1.98 19.66 59.87
CA GLN A 648 -2.87 20.64 59.24
C GLN A 648 -2.97 20.38 57.73
N MET A 649 -4.18 20.51 57.21
CA MET A 649 -4.52 20.50 55.78
C MET A 649 -4.72 21.94 55.29
N ILE A 650 -5.03 22.11 54.00
CA ILE A 650 -5.23 23.38 53.28
C ILE A 650 -3.88 24.01 52.83
N GLY A 651 -3.69 24.31 51.54
CA GLY A 651 -4.60 24.06 50.41
C GLY A 651 -4.02 24.46 49.06
N TYR A 652 -4.82 24.29 48.00
CA TYR A 652 -4.48 24.74 46.65
C TYR A 652 -4.28 26.25 46.61
N HIS A 653 -3.10 26.72 46.20
CA HIS A 653 -2.90 28.03 45.60
C HIS A 653 -2.13 27.87 44.28
N ARG A 654 -2.71 28.38 43.20
CA ARG A 654 -1.98 28.69 41.96
C ARG A 654 -1.34 30.05 42.15
N GLU A 655 -0.06 30.19 41.84
CA GLU A 655 0.57 31.47 41.52
C GLU A 655 1.56 31.27 40.35
N PRO A 656 1.94 32.33 39.62
CA PRO A 656 1.72 32.29 38.16
C PRO A 656 2.88 31.74 37.33
N ASP A 657 2.50 31.30 36.13
CA ASP A 657 3.45 30.97 35.07
C ASP A 657 4.23 32.22 34.63
N SER A 658 5.56 32.11 34.56
CA SER A 658 6.45 33.24 34.26
C SER A 658 6.93 33.15 32.82
N GLN A 659 6.17 33.79 31.92
CA GLN A 659 6.40 33.73 30.48
C GLN A 659 7.81 34.17 30.10
N ILE A 660 8.58 33.24 29.52
CA ILE A 660 9.81 33.52 28.78
C ILE A 660 9.39 34.04 27.39
N PRO A 661 9.82 35.25 26.96
CA PRO A 661 9.46 35.77 25.64
C PRO A 661 10.11 34.96 24.51
N HIS A 662 9.33 34.09 23.86
CA HIS A 662 9.70 33.51 22.56
C HIS A 662 9.28 34.46 21.44
N ASP A 663 10.16 35.40 21.11
CA ASP A 663 10.02 36.27 19.94
C ASP A 663 10.47 35.50 18.69
N GLN A 664 9.55 34.77 18.07
CA GLN A 664 9.71 34.19 16.73
C GLN A 664 8.72 34.88 15.78
N PRO A 665 9.16 35.34 14.60
CA PRO A 665 8.28 36.01 13.65
C PRO A 665 7.24 35.01 13.11
N GLU A 666 5.97 35.39 13.21
CA GLU A 666 4.83 34.63 12.70
C GLU A 666 4.98 34.43 11.17
N ILE A 667 4.97 33.17 10.72
CA ILE A 667 5.08 32.82 9.31
C ILE A 667 3.69 32.96 8.67
N ILE A 668 3.42 34.16 8.13
CA ILE A 668 2.18 34.46 7.41
C ILE A 668 2.27 33.89 6.00
N GLU A 669 1.29 33.09 5.59
CA GLU A 669 1.22 32.50 4.25
C GLU A 669 0.97 33.55 3.15
N ALA A 670 1.51 33.29 1.95
CA ALA A 670 1.38 34.21 0.83
C ALA A 670 0.04 34.05 0.10
N GLU A 671 -0.90 34.94 0.40
CA GLU A 671 -2.24 34.98 -0.21
C GLU A 671 -2.24 35.32 -1.72
N GLY A 672 -1.13 35.81 -2.28
CA GLY A 672 -1.03 36.08 -3.71
C GLY A 672 0.39 36.33 -4.21
N TRP A 673 0.49 36.59 -5.53
CA TRP A 673 1.72 37.02 -6.19
C TRP A 673 1.56 38.41 -6.79
N GLN A 674 2.63 39.20 -6.74
CA GLN A 674 2.72 40.53 -7.33
C GLN A 674 3.97 40.62 -8.22
N ARG A 675 3.90 41.43 -9.28
CA ARG A 675 5.08 41.75 -10.10
C ARG A 675 5.76 43.00 -9.56
N ASN A 676 7.05 42.91 -9.25
CA ASN A 676 7.83 44.03 -8.72
C ASN A 676 8.27 45.01 -9.85
N ALA A 677 8.93 46.11 -9.47
CA ALA A 677 9.36 47.14 -10.42
C ALA A 677 10.49 46.70 -11.39
N SER A 678 11.24 45.63 -11.07
CA SER A 678 12.21 44.99 -11.96
C SER A 678 11.56 43.97 -12.92
N GLY A 679 10.28 43.64 -12.73
CA GLY A 679 9.55 42.69 -13.57
C GLY A 679 9.62 41.23 -13.09
N GLU A 680 10.08 40.99 -11.88
CA GLU A 680 10.11 39.67 -11.25
C GLU A 680 8.80 39.40 -10.49
N MET A 681 8.44 38.14 -10.33
CA MET A 681 7.25 37.72 -9.59
C MET A 681 7.63 37.42 -8.14
N VAL A 682 6.98 38.07 -7.17
CA VAL A 682 7.19 37.87 -5.74
C VAL A 682 5.89 37.48 -5.04
N LEU A 683 5.98 36.58 -4.08
CA LEU A 683 4.87 36.16 -3.22
C LEU A 683 4.67 37.18 -2.10
N ALA A 684 3.41 37.48 -1.77
CA ALA A 684 3.05 38.48 -0.76
C ALA A 684 1.79 38.07 0.03
N ALA A 685 1.79 38.38 1.34
CA ALA A 685 0.61 38.33 2.19
C ALA A 685 -0.07 39.71 2.23
N SER A 686 -1.41 39.77 2.24
CA SER A 686 -2.13 41.02 1.98
C SER A 686 -2.52 41.76 3.26
N SER A 687 -2.07 43.02 3.43
CA SER A 687 -2.93 44.01 4.10
C SER A 687 -2.55 45.47 3.81
N SER A 688 -3.55 46.25 3.39
CA SER A 688 -3.89 47.56 3.98
C SER A 688 -4.97 48.30 3.17
N TYR A 689 -6.24 48.00 3.44
CA TYR A 689 -7.37 48.78 2.89
C TYR A 689 -7.59 50.06 3.72
N ALA A 690 -6.69 51.04 3.55
CA ALA A 690 -6.67 52.27 4.35
C ALA A 690 -7.79 53.26 3.95
N ARG A 691 -8.94 53.19 4.64
CA ARG A 691 -9.90 54.32 4.66
C ARG A 691 -9.28 55.50 5.43
N LEU A 692 -8.95 56.58 4.74
CA LEU A 692 -8.66 57.87 5.35
C LEU A 692 -9.75 58.89 5.02
N ASN A 693 -10.43 59.39 6.05
CA ASN A 693 -11.39 60.48 5.94
C ASN A 693 -10.66 61.80 5.64
N SER A 694 -11.30 62.66 4.86
CA SER A 694 -10.85 64.03 4.61
C SER A 694 -10.94 64.91 5.86
N ASN A 695 -9.83 65.54 6.27
CA ASN A 695 -9.87 66.91 6.79
C ASN A 695 -8.47 67.56 6.90
N HIS A 696 -8.37 68.81 6.42
CA HIS A 696 -7.21 69.71 6.44
C HIS A 696 -5.94 69.22 5.69
N GLY A 697 -5.12 70.10 5.11
CA GLY A 697 -5.33 71.53 4.86
C GLY A 697 -4.06 72.22 4.35
N CYS A 698 -4.22 73.17 3.42
CA CYS A 698 -3.19 74.10 2.92
C CYS A 698 -1.82 73.52 2.51
N HIS A 699 -1.60 73.37 1.20
CA HIS A 699 -0.61 74.22 0.53
C HIS A 699 -0.94 74.41 -0.96
N GLU A 700 -0.30 75.39 -1.57
CA GLU A 700 -0.67 76.02 -2.84
C GLU A 700 0.52 75.96 -3.81
N PHE A 701 0.30 75.56 -5.08
CA PHE A 701 0.74 76.30 -6.30
C PHE A 701 0.44 75.59 -7.65
N LEU A 702 -0.23 76.32 -8.55
CA LEU A 702 -0.21 76.32 -10.03
C LEU A 702 -0.21 75.01 -10.87
N GLY A 703 -1.23 74.88 -11.74
CA GLY A 703 -1.29 73.88 -12.84
C GLY A 703 -2.48 74.04 -13.80
N ARG A 704 -2.55 75.13 -14.58
CA ARG A 704 -3.50 75.29 -15.73
C ARG A 704 -2.94 74.58 -16.97
N ARG A 705 -3.70 74.13 -17.99
CA ARG A 705 -5.13 74.37 -18.38
C ARG A 705 -5.62 73.25 -19.33
N GLU A 706 -6.93 73.03 -19.38
CA GLU A 706 -7.70 72.36 -20.45
C GLU A 706 -7.75 73.19 -21.77
N PRO A 707 -8.25 72.64 -22.90
CA PRO A 707 -8.89 71.33 -23.09
C PRO A 707 -8.15 70.33 -24.01
#